data_AF-A0A955FHV3-F1
#
_entry.id   AF-A0A955FHV3-F1
#
_cell.length_a   1.000
_cell.length_b   1.000
_cell.length_c   1.000
_cell.angle_alpha   90.00
_cell.angle_beta   90.00
_cell.angle_gamma   90.00
#
_symmetry.space_group_name_H-M   'P 1'
#
loop_
_entity.id
_entity.type
_entity.pdbx_description
1 polymer ?
#
loop_
_entity_poly.entity_id
_entity_poly.type
_entity_poly.pdbx_seq_one_letter_code
_entity_poly.pdbx_strand_id
1 'polypeptide(L)'
;MSKYKSAQPDWDGLGAFVYKRTYSRTKPDGSSEEWWETVRRVVEGTYNMQKKWIYGNRLPWREGKAQYSAQEMFARIFDMKFLPPGRGLWAMGTAITEERNLYAALNNCFAGTERFLTKEGYKTFAETVGTNQTVLTENGEWISVPVREFGTQKIYELTLSRQGVEKTIRTTDNHRWFYKTKSDLAHAKGWQIGTTTTLKEGDRLRYNFGHTVKNPSPHGIVAGFTFGDGTKGRIDLQKGKDEALLPYLTSFRTLEHDNFYSVYDIPVHYKNLPEKTWDRKYLFGWLMGYFAADGSVSKAGQVTISSSKKENLEFYKEILAMCGIGTYSLLQDTSVSTNFSGHRNLYKLTLIPATIPHNFFILQKHQDNFKQNTTLRYWHVKDIKETTTQEPVYCVQVPKKESFTLEDGIFTLNCAFISTADIKSELAQPFAFLMDASMLGVGVGFDTKGAGAIVVKGCTQNAPSYTIPDTREGWVESVSMLIEAMLTGASMPVFDYSDIRPAGAPIKGFGGVSAGFKPLQDLHDGIVTTLNRNVGTPITVRTIVDIMNLIGKAVVAGNVRRTAEIVFGEPTDEYLDLKNYNVNPDRADYGWTSNNAIYAELGMDYEASAARTRINGEPGFAWLENMQGYSRMNNGKDNKDHRATGGNPCLEQTLESWEMCCLVETFPTRHESKEDFLRTLKFAYLYAKTVTLGQTHWPETNRVMLRNRRIGCSVSGVAQFVTNRGLHVLRDWLEDGYNTIQYWDSIYSDWMAVPRSIKTTSVKPSGTVSLLAGVTPGVHYPESRHYIRRIRVAKNSPLLQPMIDAGYRVEDAVGDPYTAVIEFPVNIGDDMRVLNDVSMWEQLALAAFMQKYWADNQVSCTITFTPTEGEQIASALNYYQYQLKGVSFLPKLEKATYPQMPYEAIDKDTYNKMVSGITMPIFASGVDGIGEKFCNNDVCQI
;
A
#
# COMPACT_ATOMS: atom_id res chain seq x y z
N MET A 1 -16.10 -30.61 7.47
CA MET A 1 -16.85 -29.42 7.01
C MET A 1 -18.36 -29.58 7.03
N SER A 2 -18.96 -30.72 6.64
CA SER A 2 -20.41 -30.98 6.72
C SER A 2 -21.06 -30.49 8.04
N LYS A 3 -20.52 -30.88 9.20
CA LYS A 3 -21.03 -30.48 10.53
C LYS A 3 -21.09 -28.96 10.81
N TYR A 4 -20.38 -28.14 10.03
CA TYR A 4 -20.34 -26.69 10.21
C TYR A 4 -21.30 -25.94 9.26
N LYS A 5 -21.86 -26.60 8.24
CA LYS A 5 -22.79 -25.94 7.29
C LYS A 5 -24.15 -25.59 7.90
N SER A 6 -24.57 -26.34 8.91
CA SER A 6 -25.85 -26.21 9.61
C SER A 6 -25.68 -25.82 11.08
N ALA A 7 -24.47 -25.49 11.51
CA ALA A 7 -24.18 -25.00 12.85
C ALA A 7 -24.05 -23.48 12.80
N GLN A 8 -24.73 -22.80 13.73
CA GLN A 8 -24.38 -21.42 14.07
C GLN A 8 -23.21 -21.45 15.06
N PRO A 9 -22.29 -20.47 15.02
CA PRO A 9 -21.35 -20.27 16.11
C PRO A 9 -22.10 -19.76 17.36
N ASP A 10 -21.43 -19.82 18.50
CA ASP A 10 -21.92 -19.28 19.77
C ASP A 10 -21.81 -17.74 19.77
N TRP A 11 -22.82 -17.08 19.19
CA TRP A 11 -23.00 -15.62 19.12
C TRP A 11 -24.44 -15.21 19.46
N ASP A 12 -24.64 -13.95 19.83
CA ASP A 12 -25.95 -13.33 19.95
C ASP A 12 -26.34 -12.61 18.65
N GLY A 13 -27.55 -12.03 18.60
CA GLY A 13 -28.01 -11.28 17.42
C GLY A 13 -27.17 -10.04 17.13
N LEU A 14 -26.47 -9.47 18.12
CA LEU A 14 -25.50 -8.38 17.93
C LEU A 14 -24.25 -8.88 17.20
N GLY A 15 -23.64 -9.98 17.64
CA GLY A 15 -22.51 -10.62 16.97
C GLY A 15 -22.85 -11.09 15.55
N ALA A 16 -24.02 -11.70 15.35
CA ALA A 16 -24.52 -12.12 14.04
C ALA A 16 -24.75 -10.92 13.09
N PHE A 17 -25.37 -9.85 13.59
CA PHE A 17 -25.56 -8.61 12.83
C PHE A 17 -24.22 -7.93 12.48
N VAL A 18 -23.28 -7.84 13.42
CA VAL A 18 -21.93 -7.32 13.18
C VAL A 18 -21.20 -8.15 12.13
N TYR A 19 -21.27 -9.48 12.18
CA TYR A 19 -20.69 -10.32 11.13
C TYR A 19 -21.28 -10.02 9.74
N LYS A 20 -22.61 -10.00 9.60
CA LYS A 20 -23.27 -9.73 8.32
C LYS A 20 -23.04 -8.31 7.82
N ARG A 21 -22.93 -7.31 8.70
CA ARG A 21 -22.64 -5.91 8.38
C ARG A 21 -21.18 -5.68 7.94
N THR A 22 -20.22 -6.36 8.56
CA THR A 22 -18.79 -5.99 8.46
C THR A 22 -17.93 -6.99 7.68
N TYR A 23 -18.15 -8.29 7.86
CA TYR A 23 -17.16 -9.31 7.49
C TYR A 23 -17.65 -10.31 6.43
N SER A 24 -18.97 -10.52 6.36
CA SER A 24 -19.59 -11.24 5.24
C SER A 24 -19.31 -10.52 3.91
N ARG A 25 -19.21 -11.30 2.82
CA ARG A 25 -18.96 -10.82 1.46
C ARG A 25 -20.10 -11.27 0.55
N THR A 26 -20.52 -10.43 -0.40
CA THR A 26 -21.39 -10.89 -1.49
C THR A 26 -20.64 -11.89 -2.37
N LYS A 27 -21.22 -13.08 -2.58
CA LYS A 27 -20.69 -14.16 -3.41
C LYS A 27 -21.12 -13.98 -4.88
N PRO A 28 -20.51 -14.71 -5.84
CA PRO A 28 -20.85 -14.56 -7.27
C PRO A 28 -22.30 -14.91 -7.65
N ASP A 29 -23.01 -15.65 -6.79
CA ASP A 29 -24.44 -15.96 -6.91
C ASP A 29 -25.36 -14.86 -6.35
N GLY A 30 -24.78 -13.74 -5.88
CA GLY A 30 -25.50 -12.64 -5.24
C GLY A 30 -25.84 -12.86 -3.77
N SER A 31 -25.57 -14.04 -3.20
CA SER A 31 -25.84 -14.33 -1.79
C SER A 31 -24.69 -13.94 -0.87
N SER A 32 -25.00 -13.62 0.39
CA SER A 32 -24.01 -13.21 1.39
C SER A 32 -23.23 -14.42 1.93
N GLU A 33 -21.94 -14.25 2.23
CA GLU A 33 -21.08 -15.27 2.84
C GLU A 33 -21.63 -15.68 4.23
N GLU A 34 -21.53 -16.97 4.55
CA GLU A 34 -21.81 -17.54 5.87
C GLU A 34 -20.54 -17.74 6.70
N TRP A 35 -20.67 -17.78 8.03
CA TRP A 35 -19.50 -17.81 8.93
C TRP A 35 -18.52 -18.94 8.61
N TRP A 36 -19.01 -20.16 8.36
CA TRP A 36 -18.17 -21.30 8.00
C TRP A 36 -17.45 -21.11 6.65
N GLU A 37 -17.99 -20.30 5.73
CA GLU A 37 -17.35 -19.93 4.46
C GLU A 37 -16.25 -18.90 4.68
N THR A 38 -16.53 -17.83 5.46
CA THR A 38 -15.51 -16.84 5.88
C THR A 38 -14.32 -17.52 6.57
N VAL A 39 -14.60 -18.39 7.55
CA VAL A 39 -13.55 -19.12 8.28
C VAL A 39 -12.78 -20.07 7.37
N ARG A 40 -13.46 -20.78 6.47
CA ARG A 40 -12.79 -21.63 5.47
C ARG A 40 -11.83 -20.82 4.62
N ARG A 41 -12.30 -19.71 4.05
CA ARG A 41 -11.55 -18.82 3.18
C ARG A 41 -10.29 -18.27 3.87
N VAL A 42 -10.45 -17.74 5.08
CA VAL A 42 -9.34 -17.25 5.92
C VAL A 42 -8.27 -18.32 6.15
N VAL A 43 -8.68 -19.54 6.51
CA VAL A 43 -7.75 -20.65 6.79
C VAL A 43 -7.05 -21.13 5.51
N GLU A 44 -7.80 -21.34 4.42
CA GLU A 44 -7.23 -21.80 3.16
C GLU A 44 -6.20 -20.79 2.61
N GLY A 45 -6.50 -19.48 2.63
CA GLY A 45 -5.52 -18.43 2.28
C GLY A 45 -4.28 -18.43 3.18
N THR A 46 -4.47 -18.59 4.50
CA THR A 46 -3.35 -18.63 5.46
C THR A 46 -2.38 -19.80 5.15
N TYR A 47 -2.89 -21.00 4.89
CA TYR A 47 -2.01 -22.12 4.54
C TYR A 47 -1.48 -22.05 3.10
N ASN A 48 -2.21 -21.45 2.15
CA ASN A 48 -1.72 -21.17 0.81
C ASN A 48 -0.53 -20.21 0.82
N MET A 49 -0.59 -19.11 1.57
CA MET A 49 0.52 -18.17 1.73
C MET A 49 1.78 -18.87 2.28
N GLN A 50 1.64 -19.69 3.33
CA GLN A 50 2.76 -20.47 3.85
C GLN A 50 3.33 -21.42 2.80
N LYS A 51 2.47 -22.13 2.06
CA LYS A 51 2.87 -23.09 1.01
C LYS A 51 3.60 -22.41 -0.15
N LYS A 52 3.07 -21.27 -0.62
CA LYS A 52 3.70 -20.37 -1.61
C LYS A 52 5.09 -19.93 -1.15
N TRP A 53 5.23 -19.46 0.09
CA TRP A 53 6.52 -19.04 0.67
C TRP A 53 7.51 -20.19 0.82
N ILE A 54 7.08 -21.33 1.38
CA ILE A 54 7.92 -22.50 1.66
C ILE A 54 8.48 -23.08 0.35
N TYR A 55 7.66 -23.27 -0.68
CA TYR A 55 8.15 -23.72 -1.99
C TYR A 55 9.00 -22.67 -2.69
N GLY A 56 8.63 -21.38 -2.64
CA GLY A 56 9.40 -20.29 -3.23
C GLY A 56 10.82 -20.15 -2.66
N ASN A 57 11.04 -20.58 -1.41
CA ASN A 57 12.35 -20.63 -0.75
C ASN A 57 12.98 -22.04 -0.72
N ARG A 58 12.39 -23.03 -1.44
CA ARG A 58 12.86 -24.43 -1.52
C ARG A 58 12.89 -25.19 -0.18
N LEU A 59 12.00 -24.81 0.74
CA LEU A 59 11.89 -25.37 2.09
C LEU A 59 10.90 -26.57 2.11
N PRO A 60 11.01 -27.50 3.08
CA PRO A 60 10.21 -28.73 3.09
C PRO A 60 8.78 -28.51 3.60
N TRP A 61 7.78 -28.78 2.73
CA TRP A 61 6.36 -28.84 3.09
C TRP A 61 5.90 -30.28 3.40
N ARG A 62 4.85 -30.44 4.23
CA ARG A 62 4.22 -31.76 4.52
C ARG A 62 2.71 -31.63 4.53
N GLU A 63 2.06 -32.05 3.44
CA GLU A 63 0.62 -31.86 3.20
C GLU A 63 -0.27 -32.38 4.34
N GLY A 64 -0.08 -33.63 4.80
CA GLY A 64 -0.88 -34.20 5.89
C GLY A 64 -0.76 -33.42 7.22
N LYS A 65 0.44 -32.92 7.54
CA LYS A 65 0.67 -32.04 8.71
C LYS A 65 -0.05 -30.70 8.53
N ALA A 66 0.03 -30.11 7.34
CA ALA A 66 -0.63 -28.84 7.03
C ALA A 66 -2.16 -28.96 7.06
N GLN A 67 -2.72 -29.99 6.43
CA GLN A 67 -4.15 -30.26 6.38
C GLN A 67 -4.76 -30.48 7.78
N TYR A 68 -4.08 -31.25 8.64
CA TYR A 68 -4.49 -31.45 10.02
C TYR A 68 -4.38 -30.15 10.84
N SER A 69 -3.29 -29.39 10.68
CA SER A 69 -3.10 -28.07 11.29
C SER A 69 -4.22 -27.09 10.87
N ALA A 70 -4.60 -27.08 9.58
CA ALA A 70 -5.68 -26.24 9.05
C ALA A 70 -7.06 -26.62 9.61
N GLN A 71 -7.33 -27.91 9.86
CA GLN A 71 -8.59 -28.36 10.47
C GLN A 71 -8.72 -27.89 11.93
N GLU A 72 -7.65 -27.94 12.71
CA GLU A 72 -7.62 -27.34 14.06
C GLU A 72 -7.75 -25.80 14.01
N MET A 73 -7.09 -25.13 13.06
CA MET A 73 -7.22 -23.67 12.89
C MET A 73 -8.67 -23.29 12.57
N PHE A 74 -9.32 -24.02 11.65
CA PHE A 74 -10.71 -23.80 11.29
C PHE A 74 -11.63 -23.89 12.50
N ALA A 75 -11.53 -24.95 13.30
CA ALA A 75 -12.38 -25.11 14.48
C ALA A 75 -12.21 -23.93 15.44
N ARG A 76 -10.96 -23.54 15.74
CA ARG A 76 -10.65 -22.49 16.71
C ARG A 76 -11.04 -21.08 16.26
N ILE A 77 -11.14 -20.81 14.95
CA ILE A 77 -11.73 -19.56 14.44
C ILE A 77 -13.26 -19.66 14.42
N PHE A 78 -13.84 -20.79 14.01
CA PHE A 78 -15.30 -21.00 13.98
C PHE A 78 -15.91 -20.83 15.38
N ASP A 79 -15.30 -21.48 16.39
CA ASP A 79 -15.66 -21.42 17.81
C ASP A 79 -15.22 -20.09 18.48
N MET A 80 -14.71 -19.12 17.71
CA MET A 80 -14.22 -17.80 18.15
C MET A 80 -13.21 -17.83 19.32
N LYS A 81 -12.41 -18.89 19.41
CA LYS A 81 -11.30 -19.01 20.38
C LYS A 81 -10.15 -18.05 20.01
N PHE A 82 -9.94 -17.81 18.71
CA PHE A 82 -9.18 -16.66 18.20
C PHE A 82 -9.76 -16.15 16.89
N LEU A 83 -9.49 -14.88 16.56
CA LEU A 83 -9.92 -14.25 15.32
C LEU A 83 -8.78 -13.48 14.64
N PRO A 84 -8.70 -13.48 13.29
CA PRO A 84 -7.98 -12.46 12.54
C PRO A 84 -8.48 -11.04 12.87
N PRO A 85 -7.68 -9.99 12.61
CA PRO A 85 -8.17 -8.62 12.63
C PRO A 85 -9.22 -8.45 11.52
N GLY A 86 -10.09 -7.44 11.62
CA GLY A 86 -11.23 -7.27 10.69
C GLY A 86 -10.87 -7.27 9.19
N ARG A 87 -9.75 -6.63 8.79
CA ARG A 87 -9.24 -6.72 7.41
C ARG A 87 -8.80 -8.14 7.02
N GLY A 88 -8.29 -8.92 7.96
CA GLY A 88 -7.97 -10.33 7.79
C GLY A 88 -9.21 -11.19 7.53
N LEU A 89 -10.25 -11.04 8.35
CA LEU A 89 -11.55 -11.70 8.14
C LEU A 89 -12.12 -11.38 6.75
N TRP A 90 -12.09 -10.10 6.34
CA TRP A 90 -12.65 -9.66 5.07
C TRP A 90 -11.79 -10.01 3.84
N ALA A 91 -10.45 -9.99 3.94
CA ALA A 91 -9.56 -10.11 2.77
C ALA A 91 -8.82 -11.45 2.64
N MET A 92 -8.41 -12.12 3.73
CA MET A 92 -7.57 -13.32 3.67
C MET A 92 -8.26 -14.44 2.87
N GLY A 93 -7.54 -15.05 1.93
CA GLY A 93 -8.04 -16.12 1.06
C GLY A 93 -9.00 -15.67 -0.05
N THR A 94 -9.16 -14.36 -0.26
CA THR A 94 -9.92 -13.84 -1.41
C THR A 94 -9.02 -13.72 -2.64
N ALA A 95 -9.61 -13.42 -3.81
CA ALA A 95 -8.89 -12.97 -5.00
C ALA A 95 -7.87 -11.83 -4.71
N ILE A 96 -8.09 -11.02 -3.68
CA ILE A 96 -7.16 -9.95 -3.28
C ILE A 96 -5.81 -10.53 -2.81
N THR A 97 -5.82 -11.68 -2.12
CA THR A 97 -4.63 -12.32 -1.50
C THR A 97 -4.12 -13.57 -2.21
N GLU A 98 -4.96 -14.23 -3.01
CA GLU A 98 -4.60 -15.48 -3.68
C GLU A 98 -4.23 -15.32 -5.16
N GLU A 99 -4.87 -14.39 -5.86
CA GLU A 99 -4.86 -14.25 -7.33
C GLU A 99 -4.28 -12.89 -7.80
N ARG A 100 -4.93 -11.79 -7.41
CA ARG A 100 -4.72 -10.43 -7.93
C ARG A 100 -3.42 -9.84 -7.50
N ASN A 101 -3.16 -10.01 -6.21
CA ASN A 101 -1.86 -9.91 -5.64
C ASN A 101 -1.23 -8.48 -5.81
N LEU A 102 -1.23 -7.69 -4.72
CA LEU A 102 -0.60 -6.35 -4.56
C LEU A 102 -0.28 -6.07 -3.05
N TYR A 103 0.87 -6.30 -2.32
CA TYR A 103 0.89 -6.61 -0.82
C TYR A 103 1.02 -5.49 0.30
N ALA A 104 0.25 -4.44 0.60
CA ALA A 104 -1.08 -3.87 0.35
C ALA A 104 -2.27 -4.81 0.58
N ALA A 105 -2.22 -5.95 -0.07
CA ALA A 105 -3.34 -6.77 -0.49
C ALA A 105 -2.91 -8.17 -1.02
N LEU A 106 -1.83 -8.39 -1.86
CA LEU A 106 -0.70 -9.43 -1.86
C LEU A 106 0.22 -9.74 -3.17
N ASN A 107 1.15 -8.88 -3.71
CA ASN A 107 1.81 -8.64 -5.09
C ASN A 107 2.09 -9.73 -6.21
N ASN A 108 1.93 -9.38 -7.53
CA ASN A 108 1.83 -10.28 -8.74
C ASN A 108 2.72 -10.02 -10.03
N CYS A 109 2.31 -10.51 -11.24
CA CYS A 109 3.19 -11.11 -12.30
C CYS A 109 2.74 -11.01 -13.81
N PHE A 110 3.49 -11.64 -14.76
CA PHE A 110 3.41 -11.74 -16.25
C PHE A 110 3.73 -13.16 -16.80
N ALA A 111 3.53 -13.54 -18.08
CA ALA A 111 3.95 -14.87 -18.60
C ALA A 111 5.46 -15.02 -18.96
N GLY A 112 5.99 -16.25 -18.94
CA GLY A 112 7.42 -16.54 -19.13
C GLY A 112 8.02 -16.27 -20.51
N THR A 113 7.24 -16.42 -21.58
CA THR A 113 7.69 -16.14 -22.95
C THR A 113 7.82 -14.65 -23.24
N GLU A 114 7.26 -13.78 -22.40
CA GLU A 114 7.30 -12.35 -22.62
C GLU A 114 8.69 -11.76 -22.42
N ARG A 115 8.96 -10.70 -23.19
CA ARG A 115 10.22 -9.98 -23.14
C ARG A 115 10.06 -8.65 -22.43
N PHE A 116 11.09 -8.30 -21.66
CA PHE A 116 11.26 -7.00 -21.06
C PHE A 116 12.59 -6.37 -21.47
N LEU A 117 12.68 -5.04 -21.34
CA LEU A 117 13.81 -4.27 -21.86
C LEU A 117 14.94 -4.22 -20.81
N THR A 118 16.09 -4.82 -21.14
CA THR A 118 17.30 -4.78 -20.33
C THR A 118 18.40 -3.93 -20.98
N LYS A 119 19.38 -3.50 -20.18
CA LYS A 119 20.55 -2.73 -20.62
C LYS A 119 21.49 -3.53 -21.51
N GLU A 120 21.32 -4.85 -21.57
CA GLU A 120 22.03 -5.77 -22.47
C GLU A 120 21.18 -6.16 -23.69
N GLY A 121 19.95 -5.63 -23.80
CA GLY A 121 19.01 -5.93 -24.88
C GLY A 121 17.66 -6.47 -24.39
N TYR A 122 16.86 -7.03 -25.29
CA TYR A 122 15.57 -7.64 -24.95
C TYR A 122 15.77 -9.07 -24.49
N LYS A 123 15.25 -9.41 -23.29
CA LYS A 123 15.34 -10.76 -22.73
C LYS A 123 13.98 -11.28 -22.31
N THR A 124 13.76 -12.59 -22.43
CA THR A 124 12.55 -13.23 -21.88
C THR A 124 12.59 -13.32 -20.36
N PHE A 125 11.44 -13.41 -19.71
CA PHE A 125 11.38 -13.74 -18.28
C PHE A 125 11.94 -15.15 -18.00
N ALA A 126 11.63 -16.12 -18.87
CA ALA A 126 12.07 -17.51 -18.68
C ALA A 126 13.60 -17.70 -18.77
N GLU A 127 14.30 -16.97 -19.66
CA GLU A 127 15.78 -17.06 -19.74
C GLU A 127 16.51 -16.30 -18.62
N THR A 128 15.81 -15.40 -17.92
CA THR A 128 16.40 -14.51 -16.89
C THR A 128 15.97 -14.85 -15.46
N VAL A 129 15.07 -15.81 -15.27
CA VAL A 129 14.60 -16.24 -13.94
C VAL A 129 15.77 -16.59 -13.01
N GLY A 130 15.74 -16.03 -11.80
CA GLY A 130 16.80 -16.22 -10.80
C GLY A 130 18.08 -15.40 -11.04
N THR A 131 18.10 -14.52 -12.05
CA THR A 131 19.21 -13.59 -12.32
C THR A 131 18.81 -12.14 -12.05
N ASN A 132 19.80 -11.28 -11.82
CA ASN A 132 19.59 -9.82 -11.83
C ASN A 132 19.74 -9.29 -13.26
N GLN A 133 18.79 -8.48 -13.71
CA GLN A 133 18.79 -7.79 -14.99
C GLN A 133 18.70 -6.29 -14.77
N THR A 134 19.38 -5.50 -15.60
CA THR A 134 19.29 -4.04 -15.51
C THR A 134 18.18 -3.52 -16.41
N VAL A 135 17.04 -3.13 -15.86
CA VAL A 135 15.81 -2.79 -16.61
C VAL A 135 15.50 -1.30 -16.62
N LEU A 136 14.65 -0.87 -17.56
CA LEU A 136 14.20 0.50 -17.71
C LEU A 136 12.93 0.77 -16.87
N THR A 137 12.94 1.75 -15.97
CA THR A 137 11.77 2.17 -15.16
C THR A 137 10.90 3.21 -15.89
N GLU A 138 9.74 3.58 -15.33
CA GLU A 138 8.81 4.53 -15.98
C GLU A 138 9.39 5.95 -16.21
N ASN A 139 10.41 6.36 -15.43
CA ASN A 139 11.08 7.66 -15.57
C ASN A 139 12.21 7.67 -16.61
N GLY A 140 12.56 6.51 -17.20
CA GLY A 140 13.67 6.40 -18.15
C GLY A 140 15.03 6.02 -17.53
N GLU A 141 15.04 5.66 -16.25
CA GLU A 141 16.22 5.24 -15.51
C GLU A 141 16.50 3.75 -15.71
N TRP A 142 17.77 3.33 -15.62
CA TRP A 142 18.20 1.94 -15.76
C TRP A 142 18.70 1.39 -14.42
N ILE A 143 18.00 0.41 -13.82
CA ILE A 143 18.36 -0.14 -12.49
C ILE A 143 18.49 -1.67 -12.50
N SER A 144 19.40 -2.24 -11.69
CA SER A 144 19.70 -3.68 -11.64
C SER A 144 18.87 -4.40 -10.59
N VAL A 145 18.10 -5.41 -11.01
CA VAL A 145 16.95 -5.95 -10.27
C VAL A 145 16.69 -7.44 -10.55
N PRO A 146 16.24 -8.24 -9.57
CA PRO A 146 16.03 -9.67 -9.77
C PRO A 146 14.75 -9.96 -10.56
N VAL A 147 14.85 -10.93 -11.48
CA VAL A 147 13.73 -11.54 -12.19
C VAL A 147 13.35 -12.84 -11.49
N ARG A 148 12.07 -13.06 -11.20
CA ARG A 148 11.59 -14.25 -10.49
C ARG A 148 10.40 -14.89 -11.18
N GLU A 149 10.22 -16.18 -10.92
CA GLU A 149 8.99 -16.93 -11.17
C GLU A 149 8.10 -16.88 -9.92
N PHE A 150 6.79 -16.94 -10.14
CA PHE A 150 5.74 -16.78 -9.14
C PHE A 150 4.62 -17.83 -9.31
N GLY A 151 4.99 -19.03 -9.76
CA GLY A 151 4.09 -20.16 -9.97
C GLY A 151 3.31 -20.09 -11.29
N THR A 152 2.43 -21.06 -11.51
CA THR A 152 1.61 -21.18 -12.74
C THR A 152 0.27 -20.44 -12.57
N GLN A 153 -0.08 -19.56 -13.52
CA GLN A 153 -1.35 -18.82 -13.55
C GLN A 153 -1.99 -18.85 -14.95
N LYS A 154 -3.28 -18.53 -15.07
CA LYS A 154 -4.01 -18.53 -16.36
C LYS A 154 -3.57 -17.35 -17.23
N ILE A 155 -3.29 -17.62 -18.50
CA ILE A 155 -2.76 -16.64 -19.45
C ILE A 155 -3.89 -15.99 -20.25
N TYR A 156 -3.76 -14.69 -20.46
CA TYR A 156 -4.53 -13.86 -21.37
C TYR A 156 -3.59 -13.33 -22.46
N GLU A 157 -4.06 -13.38 -23.70
CA GLU A 157 -3.36 -12.91 -24.89
C GLU A 157 -3.86 -11.50 -25.25
N LEU A 158 -3.15 -10.51 -24.71
CA LEU A 158 -3.40 -9.09 -24.95
C LEU A 158 -2.77 -8.68 -26.29
N THR A 159 -3.55 -8.66 -27.36
CA THR A 159 -3.07 -8.25 -28.69
C THR A 159 -3.14 -6.74 -28.81
N LEU A 160 -1.98 -6.12 -29.02
CA LEU A 160 -1.77 -4.70 -29.24
C LEU A 160 -1.42 -4.44 -30.71
N SER A 161 -1.82 -3.29 -31.25
CA SER A 161 -1.46 -2.78 -32.57
C SER A 161 -0.77 -1.41 -32.48
N ARG A 162 0.19 -1.15 -33.37
CA ARG A 162 0.90 0.13 -33.50
C ARG A 162 1.36 0.30 -34.94
N GLN A 163 0.72 1.18 -35.71
CA GLN A 163 1.03 1.42 -37.14
C GLN A 163 0.88 0.18 -38.05
N GLY A 164 -0.15 -0.65 -37.83
CA GLY A 164 -0.38 -1.87 -38.63
C GLY A 164 0.54 -3.04 -38.28
N VAL A 165 1.49 -2.84 -37.36
CA VAL A 165 2.22 -3.90 -36.67
C VAL A 165 1.40 -4.34 -35.46
N GLU A 166 1.28 -5.65 -35.25
CA GLU A 166 0.64 -6.24 -34.07
C GLU A 166 1.66 -6.98 -33.19
N LYS A 167 1.38 -7.01 -31.89
CA LYS A 167 2.12 -7.76 -30.86
C LYS A 167 1.11 -8.27 -29.84
N THR A 168 1.07 -9.58 -29.62
CA THR A 168 0.39 -10.18 -28.47
C THR A 168 1.34 -10.22 -27.27
N ILE A 169 0.84 -9.82 -26.09
CA ILE A 169 1.53 -9.95 -24.80
C ILE A 169 0.76 -10.95 -23.94
N ARG A 170 1.46 -11.99 -23.48
CA ARG A 170 0.92 -13.11 -22.70
C ARG A 170 1.06 -12.78 -21.21
N THR A 171 -0.06 -12.64 -20.51
CA THR A 171 -0.09 -11.99 -19.18
C THR A 171 -1.22 -12.55 -18.29
N THR A 172 -1.28 -12.17 -17.02
CA THR A 172 -2.42 -12.51 -16.15
C THR A 172 -3.62 -11.60 -16.41
N ASP A 173 -4.82 -12.04 -16.04
CA ASP A 173 -6.06 -11.26 -16.10
C ASP A 173 -5.96 -9.93 -15.36
N ASN A 174 -5.27 -9.97 -14.22
CA ASN A 174 -5.15 -8.91 -13.22
C ASN A 174 -3.94 -7.98 -13.44
N HIS A 175 -3.15 -8.22 -14.48
CA HIS A 175 -1.94 -7.45 -14.77
C HIS A 175 -2.25 -5.97 -15.10
N ARG A 176 -1.55 -5.01 -14.48
CA ARG A 176 -2.01 -3.62 -14.30
C ARG A 176 -1.47 -2.59 -15.32
N TRP A 177 -1.91 -2.69 -16.56
CA TRP A 177 -1.57 -1.78 -17.66
C TRP A 177 -1.94 -0.31 -17.39
N PHE A 178 -0.96 0.59 -17.57
CA PHE A 178 -1.28 2.01 -17.73
C PHE A 178 -1.81 2.25 -19.15
N TYR A 179 -2.92 2.98 -19.28
CA TYR A 179 -3.54 3.25 -20.58
C TYR A 179 -4.26 4.62 -20.65
N LYS A 180 -4.73 4.95 -21.86
CA LYS A 180 -5.54 6.11 -22.22
C LYS A 180 -6.46 5.72 -23.36
N THR A 181 -7.73 6.09 -23.33
CA THR A 181 -8.61 5.91 -24.50
C THR A 181 -8.15 6.74 -25.70
N LYS A 182 -8.76 6.50 -26.87
CA LYS A 182 -8.59 7.36 -28.06
C LYS A 182 -8.95 8.83 -27.79
N SER A 183 -9.91 9.09 -26.89
CA SER A 183 -10.34 10.43 -26.47
C SER A 183 -9.40 11.08 -25.45
N ASP A 184 -8.86 10.34 -24.48
CA ASP A 184 -7.97 10.91 -23.45
C ASP A 184 -6.72 11.57 -24.06
N LEU A 185 -6.24 11.04 -25.18
CA LEU A 185 -5.11 11.58 -25.93
C LEU A 185 -5.46 12.74 -26.87
N ALA A 186 -6.74 12.90 -27.26
CA ALA A 186 -7.18 14.10 -27.96
C ALA A 186 -7.31 15.30 -27.00
N HIS A 187 -7.50 15.05 -25.71
CA HIS A 187 -7.69 16.05 -24.65
C HIS A 187 -6.54 16.06 -23.61
N ALA A 188 -5.37 15.51 -23.97
CA ALA A 188 -4.13 15.50 -23.19
C ALA A 188 -4.19 14.95 -21.73
N LYS A 189 -5.24 14.21 -21.35
CA LYS A 189 -5.48 13.71 -19.98
C LYS A 189 -4.37 12.81 -19.42
N GLY A 190 -4.36 12.61 -18.11
CA GLY A 190 -3.43 11.72 -17.40
C GLY A 190 -3.48 10.25 -17.83
N TRP A 191 -2.52 9.44 -17.37
CA TRP A 191 -2.52 7.99 -17.60
C TRP A 191 -3.44 7.29 -16.60
N GLN A 192 -4.40 6.51 -17.11
CA GLN A 192 -5.27 5.64 -16.32
C GLN A 192 -4.56 4.31 -16.03
N ILE A 193 -5.05 3.53 -15.08
CA ILE A 193 -4.58 2.16 -14.79
C ILE A 193 -5.76 1.20 -14.88
N GLY A 194 -5.58 0.11 -15.63
CA GLY A 194 -6.56 -0.98 -15.75
C GLY A 194 -5.87 -2.34 -15.69
N THR A 195 -6.60 -3.39 -15.35
CA THR A 195 -6.11 -4.77 -15.53
C THR A 195 -6.27 -5.22 -16.98
N THR A 196 -5.56 -6.26 -17.42
CA THR A 196 -5.66 -6.85 -18.77
C THR A 196 -7.09 -7.03 -19.24
N THR A 197 -7.97 -7.53 -18.37
CA THR A 197 -9.39 -7.78 -18.63
C THR A 197 -10.30 -6.54 -18.59
N THR A 198 -9.78 -5.38 -18.22
CA THR A 198 -10.55 -4.11 -18.18
C THR A 198 -10.16 -3.12 -19.28
N LEU A 199 -9.06 -3.39 -19.99
CA LEU A 199 -8.73 -2.76 -21.26
C LEU A 199 -9.80 -3.07 -22.32
N LYS A 200 -9.82 -2.31 -23.41
CA LYS A 200 -10.77 -2.47 -24.54
C LYS A 200 -10.09 -2.18 -25.87
N GLU A 201 -10.65 -2.67 -26.97
CA GLU A 201 -10.18 -2.32 -28.31
C GLU A 201 -10.13 -0.78 -28.49
N GLY A 202 -8.97 -0.28 -28.92
CA GLY A 202 -8.67 1.15 -29.06
C GLY A 202 -7.95 1.79 -27.87
N ASP A 203 -7.87 1.14 -26.71
CA ASP A 203 -7.20 1.67 -25.52
C ASP A 203 -5.68 1.68 -25.68
N ARG A 204 -5.06 2.83 -25.48
CA ARG A 204 -3.66 3.09 -25.80
C ARG A 204 -2.78 2.97 -24.58
N LEU A 205 -1.80 2.07 -24.62
CA LEU A 205 -0.97 1.76 -23.45
C LEU A 205 0.22 2.72 -23.29
N ARG A 206 0.67 2.86 -22.04
CA ARG A 206 1.89 3.59 -21.67
C ARG A 206 3.09 2.79 -22.14
N TYR A 207 3.96 3.44 -22.90
CA TYR A 207 5.27 2.91 -23.29
C TYR A 207 6.35 3.77 -22.62
N ASN A 208 7.56 3.23 -22.53
CA ASN A 208 8.75 4.04 -22.31
C ASN A 208 9.87 3.54 -23.24
N PHE A 209 10.62 4.47 -23.83
CA PHE A 209 11.83 4.14 -24.60
C PHE A 209 13.12 4.59 -23.88
N GLY A 210 13.02 5.34 -22.79
CA GLY A 210 14.17 5.87 -22.06
C GLY A 210 14.81 7.07 -22.75
N HIS A 211 15.91 7.54 -22.19
CA HIS A 211 16.60 8.73 -22.71
C HIS A 211 17.52 8.39 -23.89
N THR A 212 17.26 9.06 -25.02
CA THR A 212 18.05 8.97 -26.25
C THR A 212 19.51 9.40 -26.04
N VAL A 213 20.47 8.59 -26.48
CA VAL A 213 21.89 8.93 -26.47
C VAL A 213 22.13 10.11 -27.44
N LYS A 214 22.87 11.14 -26.99
CA LYS A 214 23.11 12.37 -27.77
C LYS A 214 24.52 12.49 -28.36
N ASN A 215 25.52 11.84 -27.77
CA ASN A 215 26.94 12.04 -28.11
C ASN A 215 27.52 10.73 -28.66
N PRO A 216 27.61 10.53 -29.99
CA PRO A 216 28.17 9.32 -30.59
C PRO A 216 29.70 9.28 -30.49
N SER A 217 30.28 8.07 -30.55
CA SER A 217 31.70 7.89 -30.78
C SER A 217 32.02 7.97 -32.28
N PRO A 218 33.01 8.77 -32.72
CA PRO A 218 33.52 8.73 -34.09
C PRO A 218 33.93 7.32 -34.55
N HIS A 219 34.58 6.55 -33.67
CA HIS A 219 34.96 5.16 -33.95
C HIS A 219 33.74 4.25 -34.14
N GLY A 220 32.65 4.53 -33.43
CA GLY A 220 31.37 3.86 -33.64
C GLY A 220 30.80 4.18 -35.02
N ILE A 221 30.76 5.48 -35.38
CA ILE A 221 30.30 5.95 -36.71
C ILE A 221 31.08 5.29 -37.84
N VAL A 222 32.41 5.29 -37.76
CA VAL A 222 33.28 4.62 -38.74
C VAL A 222 32.98 3.13 -38.81
N ALA A 223 32.85 2.46 -37.67
CA ALA A 223 32.54 1.03 -37.63
C ALA A 223 31.16 0.70 -38.22
N GLY A 224 30.14 1.50 -37.95
CA GLY A 224 28.80 1.33 -38.51
C GLY A 224 28.79 1.45 -40.03
N PHE A 225 29.44 2.49 -40.56
CA PHE A 225 29.52 2.67 -42.02
C PHE A 225 30.39 1.58 -42.67
N THR A 226 31.46 1.14 -41.99
CA THR A 226 32.25 -0.02 -42.40
C THR A 226 31.40 -1.29 -42.46
N PHE A 227 30.48 -1.48 -41.50
CA PHE A 227 29.60 -2.65 -41.43
C PHE A 227 28.64 -2.74 -42.64
N GLY A 228 28.06 -1.61 -43.06
CA GLY A 228 27.26 -1.49 -44.28
C GLY A 228 28.13 -1.47 -45.56
N ASP A 229 28.50 -0.28 -46.03
CA ASP A 229 29.14 -0.05 -47.34
C ASP A 229 30.64 -0.41 -47.40
N GLY A 230 31.34 -0.49 -46.26
CA GLY A 230 32.78 -0.75 -46.24
C GLY A 230 33.22 -2.17 -46.62
N THR A 231 34.54 -2.42 -46.56
CA THR A 231 35.18 -3.73 -46.77
C THR A 231 36.19 -4.03 -45.66
N LYS A 232 36.78 -5.24 -45.64
CA LYS A 232 37.80 -5.59 -44.63
C LYS A 232 39.09 -4.80 -44.89
N GLY A 233 39.40 -3.85 -44.02
CA GLY A 233 40.61 -3.00 -44.11
C GLY A 233 40.42 -1.65 -44.79
N ARG A 234 39.26 -1.39 -45.43
CA ARG A 234 39.05 -0.21 -46.29
C ARG A 234 37.58 0.22 -46.39
N ILE A 235 37.35 1.52 -46.43
CA ILE A 235 36.08 2.15 -46.86
C ILE A 235 36.37 2.98 -48.11
N ASP A 236 35.46 3.00 -49.08
CA ASP A 236 35.44 4.00 -50.15
C ASP A 236 34.24 4.93 -49.95
N LEU A 237 34.48 6.24 -49.95
CA LEU A 237 33.45 7.28 -49.79
C LEU A 237 33.24 8.00 -51.13
N GLN A 238 32.02 7.98 -51.67
CA GLN A 238 31.71 8.67 -52.92
C GLN A 238 31.58 10.19 -52.70
N LYS A 239 32.25 11.00 -53.53
CA LYS A 239 32.16 12.46 -53.47
C LYS A 239 30.73 12.93 -53.74
N GLY A 240 30.29 13.99 -53.06
CA GLY A 240 28.91 14.48 -53.05
C GLY A 240 27.86 13.58 -52.37
N LYS A 241 28.20 12.34 -51.97
CA LYS A 241 27.30 11.41 -51.24
C LYS A 241 27.74 11.24 -49.78
N ASP A 242 28.99 10.81 -49.60
CA ASP A 242 29.50 10.23 -48.34
C ASP A 242 30.50 11.13 -47.60
N GLU A 243 30.83 12.30 -48.15
CA GLU A 243 31.88 13.21 -47.64
C GLU A 243 31.62 13.69 -46.20
N ALA A 244 30.36 13.69 -45.75
CA ALA A 244 29.99 13.96 -44.36
C ALA A 244 30.60 12.96 -43.34
N LEU A 245 31.16 11.83 -43.79
CA LEU A 245 31.89 10.88 -42.96
C LEU A 245 33.37 11.24 -42.76
N LEU A 246 33.97 12.05 -43.66
CA LEU A 246 35.40 12.40 -43.62
C LEU A 246 35.87 12.99 -42.26
N PRO A 247 35.10 13.86 -41.56
CA PRO A 247 35.51 14.38 -40.25
C PRO A 247 35.76 13.30 -39.18
N TYR A 248 35.05 12.17 -39.26
CA TYR A 248 35.21 11.03 -38.34
C TYR A 248 36.36 10.10 -38.72
N LEU A 249 36.95 10.26 -39.91
CA LEU A 249 37.96 9.37 -40.51
C LEU A 249 39.38 9.98 -40.51
N THR A 250 39.54 11.16 -39.91
CA THR A 250 40.81 11.92 -39.83
C THR A 250 41.98 11.17 -39.17
N SER A 251 41.72 10.09 -38.42
CA SER A 251 42.74 9.21 -37.83
C SER A 251 43.17 8.04 -38.72
N PHE A 252 42.61 7.92 -39.93
CA PHE A 252 42.89 6.82 -40.87
C PHE A 252 43.49 7.34 -42.18
N ARG A 253 44.30 6.49 -42.85
CA ARG A 253 45.05 6.88 -44.04
C ARG A 253 44.11 7.03 -45.23
N THR A 254 43.74 8.27 -45.51
CA THR A 254 42.85 8.66 -46.61
C THR A 254 43.67 9.02 -47.86
N LEU A 255 43.31 8.43 -49.00
CA LEU A 255 43.79 8.83 -50.32
C LEU A 255 42.62 9.41 -51.12
N GLU A 256 42.83 10.57 -51.72
CA GLU A 256 41.85 11.20 -52.59
C GLU A 256 42.04 10.74 -54.04
N HIS A 257 40.92 10.40 -54.69
CA HIS A 257 40.80 10.14 -56.12
C HIS A 257 39.75 11.11 -56.69
N ASP A 258 39.63 11.23 -58.01
CA ASP A 258 38.77 12.24 -58.64
C ASP A 258 37.32 12.23 -58.11
N ASN A 259 36.72 11.03 -58.03
CA ASN A 259 35.30 10.83 -57.71
C ASN A 259 35.02 10.20 -56.32
N PHE A 260 36.05 9.81 -55.57
CA PHE A 260 35.90 9.14 -54.27
C PHE A 260 37.14 9.28 -53.39
N TYR A 261 36.97 9.10 -52.08
CA TYR A 261 38.06 8.98 -51.11
C TYR A 261 38.21 7.52 -50.70
N SER A 262 39.40 6.94 -50.84
CA SER A 262 39.72 5.62 -50.28
C SER A 262 40.36 5.77 -48.91
N VAL A 263 39.69 5.28 -47.87
CA VAL A 263 40.22 5.28 -46.50
C VAL A 263 40.69 3.88 -46.15
N TYR A 264 41.99 3.76 -45.89
CA TYR A 264 42.70 2.52 -45.60
C TYR A 264 42.97 2.35 -44.09
N ASP A 265 43.46 1.16 -43.74
CA ASP A 265 43.90 0.77 -42.40
C ASP A 265 42.75 0.76 -41.37
N ILE A 266 41.52 0.64 -41.87
CA ILE A 266 40.28 0.51 -41.09
C ILE A 266 40.27 -0.86 -40.38
N PRO A 267 40.01 -0.94 -39.06
CA PRO A 267 40.05 -2.20 -38.32
C PRO A 267 39.12 -3.27 -38.91
N VAL A 268 39.68 -4.43 -39.30
CA VAL A 268 38.94 -5.51 -39.99
C VAL A 268 37.72 -6.00 -39.20
N HIS A 269 37.74 -5.90 -37.87
CA HIS A 269 36.63 -6.30 -37.01
C HIS A 269 35.41 -5.35 -37.11
N TYR A 270 35.55 -4.14 -37.68
CA TYR A 270 34.42 -3.24 -37.95
C TYR A 270 33.43 -3.78 -39.01
N LYS A 271 33.78 -4.86 -39.73
CA LYS A 271 32.84 -5.60 -40.60
C LYS A 271 31.99 -6.65 -39.85
N ASN A 272 32.13 -6.75 -38.52
CA ASN A 272 31.31 -7.59 -37.66
C ASN A 272 30.26 -6.76 -36.90
N LEU A 273 29.23 -7.42 -36.35
CA LEU A 273 28.34 -6.78 -35.37
C LEU A 273 29.14 -6.50 -34.07
N PRO A 274 28.95 -5.34 -33.41
CA PRO A 274 29.58 -5.05 -32.12
C PRO A 274 28.93 -5.86 -30.99
N GLU A 275 29.58 -5.93 -29.82
CA GLU A 275 28.97 -6.59 -28.66
C GLU A 275 28.01 -5.63 -27.94
N LYS A 276 26.83 -6.13 -27.52
CA LYS A 276 25.79 -5.32 -26.85
C LYS A 276 26.25 -4.68 -25.53
N THR A 277 27.33 -5.21 -24.95
CA THR A 277 27.97 -4.75 -23.71
C THR A 277 28.89 -3.55 -23.88
N TRP A 278 29.27 -3.20 -25.12
CA TRP A 278 30.16 -2.07 -25.40
C TRP A 278 29.52 -0.72 -25.07
N ASP A 279 30.35 0.33 -24.97
CA ASP A 279 29.87 1.65 -24.56
C ASP A 279 28.72 2.17 -25.44
N ARG A 280 27.71 2.77 -24.79
CA ARG A 280 26.50 3.22 -25.47
C ARG A 280 26.74 4.38 -26.45
N LYS A 281 27.85 5.12 -26.37
CA LYS A 281 28.25 6.10 -27.40
C LYS A 281 28.88 5.41 -28.62
N TYR A 282 29.63 4.33 -28.41
CA TYR A 282 30.13 3.50 -29.52
C TYR A 282 28.97 2.83 -30.25
N LEU A 283 28.07 2.16 -29.51
CA LEU A 283 26.88 1.53 -30.07
C LEU A 283 25.96 2.53 -30.78
N PHE A 284 25.71 3.70 -30.18
CA PHE A 284 24.95 4.77 -30.82
C PHE A 284 25.63 5.33 -32.08
N GLY A 285 26.97 5.50 -32.05
CA GLY A 285 27.72 5.85 -33.26
C GLY A 285 27.61 4.79 -34.35
N TRP A 286 27.70 3.50 -33.99
CA TRP A 286 27.55 2.38 -34.93
C TRP A 286 26.16 2.34 -35.56
N LEU A 287 25.10 2.64 -34.79
CA LEU A 287 23.76 2.82 -35.36
C LEU A 287 23.74 3.91 -36.43
N MET A 288 24.29 5.10 -36.14
CA MET A 288 24.33 6.23 -37.07
C MET A 288 25.14 5.92 -38.33
N GLY A 289 26.33 5.34 -38.16
CA GLY A 289 27.21 4.96 -39.27
C GLY A 289 26.56 3.93 -40.19
N TYR A 290 25.94 2.89 -39.62
CA TYR A 290 25.26 1.87 -40.41
C TYR A 290 23.98 2.41 -41.07
N PHE A 291 23.34 3.43 -40.47
CA PHE A 291 22.27 4.20 -41.14
C PHE A 291 22.79 5.09 -42.28
N ALA A 292 24.02 5.57 -42.23
CA ALA A 292 24.59 6.35 -43.33
C ALA A 292 24.87 5.48 -44.57
N ALA A 293 25.09 4.17 -44.40
CA ALA A 293 25.20 3.19 -45.49
C ALA A 293 23.81 2.63 -45.92
N ASP A 294 23.24 1.73 -45.11
CA ASP A 294 22.02 0.94 -45.44
C ASP A 294 20.70 1.68 -45.13
N GLY A 295 20.79 2.88 -44.54
CA GLY A 295 19.64 3.69 -44.13
C GLY A 295 19.10 4.58 -45.24
N SER A 296 17.82 4.94 -45.12
CA SER A 296 17.13 5.84 -46.04
C SER A 296 16.13 6.71 -45.31
N VAL A 297 16.16 8.01 -45.60
CA VAL A 297 15.11 8.96 -45.21
C VAL A 297 14.38 9.40 -46.48
N SER A 298 13.11 9.04 -46.58
CA SER A 298 12.24 9.40 -47.71
C SER A 298 11.85 10.89 -47.67
N LYS A 299 11.41 11.46 -48.81
CA LYS A 299 10.88 12.85 -48.88
C LYS A 299 9.67 13.10 -47.95
N ALA A 300 9.00 12.04 -47.50
CA ALA A 300 7.90 12.06 -46.54
C ALA A 300 8.37 12.00 -45.06
N GLY A 301 9.67 11.97 -44.79
CA GLY A 301 10.24 11.87 -43.44
C GLY A 301 10.20 10.46 -42.83
N GLN A 302 9.79 9.43 -43.58
CA GLN A 302 9.88 8.05 -43.09
C GLN A 302 11.36 7.63 -43.05
N VAL A 303 11.82 7.21 -41.87
CA VAL A 303 13.19 6.76 -41.58
C VAL A 303 13.23 5.23 -41.54
N THR A 304 13.94 4.61 -42.48
CA THR A 304 14.02 3.16 -42.60
C THR A 304 15.41 2.68 -42.92
N ILE A 305 15.91 1.66 -42.23
CA ILE A 305 17.11 0.90 -42.61
C ILE A 305 16.68 -0.45 -43.18
N SER A 306 17.39 -0.93 -44.21
CA SER A 306 17.08 -2.19 -44.88
C SER A 306 18.31 -3.09 -44.89
N SER A 307 18.14 -4.42 -44.81
CA SER A 307 19.27 -5.35 -44.94
C SER A 307 18.81 -6.70 -45.48
N SER A 308 19.70 -7.38 -46.19
CA SER A 308 19.45 -8.75 -46.71
C SER A 308 19.52 -9.83 -45.62
N LYS A 309 19.89 -9.46 -44.40
CA LYS A 309 19.96 -10.31 -43.20
C LYS A 309 18.99 -9.82 -42.13
N LYS A 310 18.19 -10.73 -41.58
CA LYS A 310 17.19 -10.42 -40.54
C LYS A 310 17.88 -10.05 -39.24
N GLU A 311 18.92 -10.80 -38.94
CA GLU A 311 19.74 -10.80 -37.73
C GLU A 311 20.42 -9.45 -37.54
N ASN A 312 20.93 -8.86 -38.63
CA ASN A 312 21.50 -7.51 -38.65
C ASN A 312 20.50 -6.47 -38.12
N LEU A 313 19.23 -6.56 -38.51
CA LEU A 313 18.20 -5.58 -38.15
C LEU A 313 17.48 -5.89 -36.84
N GLU A 314 17.44 -7.15 -36.40
CA GLU A 314 17.02 -7.50 -35.04
C GLU A 314 18.04 -6.99 -34.01
N PHE A 315 19.34 -7.20 -34.28
CA PHE A 315 20.42 -6.57 -33.51
C PHE A 315 20.29 -5.04 -33.53
N TYR A 316 20.08 -4.43 -34.70
CA TYR A 316 19.91 -2.98 -34.84
C TYR A 316 18.71 -2.45 -34.03
N LYS A 317 17.55 -3.12 -34.07
CA LYS A 317 16.35 -2.80 -33.28
C LYS A 317 16.65 -2.79 -31.77
N GLU A 318 17.42 -3.76 -31.33
CA GLU A 318 17.74 -3.98 -29.92
C GLU A 318 18.73 -2.93 -29.39
N ILE A 319 19.78 -2.63 -30.15
CA ILE A 319 20.71 -1.53 -29.82
C ILE A 319 19.99 -0.17 -29.87
N LEU A 320 19.06 0.06 -30.81
CA LEU A 320 18.22 1.27 -30.83
C LEU A 320 17.45 1.44 -29.52
N ALA A 321 16.78 0.38 -29.03
CA ALA A 321 16.04 0.41 -27.78
C ALA A 321 16.96 0.68 -26.57
N MET A 322 18.14 0.06 -26.51
CA MET A 322 19.16 0.32 -25.48
C MET A 322 19.72 1.75 -25.50
N CYS A 323 19.70 2.39 -26.67
CA CYS A 323 20.15 3.77 -26.92
C CYS A 323 19.00 4.81 -26.89
N GLY A 324 17.78 4.42 -26.51
CA GLY A 324 16.64 5.34 -26.36
C GLY A 324 15.98 5.78 -27.68
N ILE A 325 16.02 4.93 -28.71
CA ILE A 325 15.28 5.10 -29.97
C ILE A 325 14.24 3.98 -30.10
N GLY A 326 12.97 4.39 -30.19
CA GLY A 326 11.85 3.48 -30.41
C GLY A 326 11.77 2.99 -31.85
N THR A 327 11.22 1.79 -32.02
CA THR A 327 11.08 1.11 -33.32
C THR A 327 9.68 0.55 -33.52
N TYR A 328 9.27 0.45 -34.78
CA TYR A 328 8.20 -0.46 -35.19
C TYR A 328 8.79 -1.85 -35.45
N SER A 329 7.96 -2.90 -35.55
CA SER A 329 8.49 -4.24 -35.85
C SER A 329 9.16 -4.31 -37.21
N LEU A 330 10.07 -5.27 -37.33
CA LEU A 330 10.75 -5.60 -38.57
C LEU A 330 9.74 -6.14 -39.59
N LEU A 331 9.78 -5.60 -40.81
CA LEU A 331 9.02 -6.11 -41.95
C LEU A 331 9.95 -6.89 -42.89
N GLN A 332 9.41 -7.88 -43.59
CA GLN A 332 10.08 -8.60 -44.66
C GLN A 332 9.44 -8.20 -45.99
N ASP A 333 10.26 -7.76 -46.93
CA ASP A 333 9.88 -7.40 -48.29
C ASP A 333 10.58 -8.36 -49.27
N THR A 334 9.99 -8.58 -50.45
CA THR A 334 10.52 -9.49 -51.48
C THR A 334 10.87 -8.72 -52.74
N SER A 335 12.12 -8.27 -52.83
CA SER A 335 12.60 -7.47 -53.95
C SER A 335 13.27 -8.32 -55.02
N VAL A 336 13.17 -7.86 -56.27
CA VAL A 336 13.91 -8.37 -57.42
C VAL A 336 15.07 -7.41 -57.69
N SER A 337 16.30 -7.91 -57.64
CA SER A 337 17.49 -7.09 -57.92
C SER A 337 17.77 -7.02 -59.42
N THR A 338 18.07 -5.83 -59.93
CA THR A 338 18.56 -5.64 -61.31
C THR A 338 19.98 -6.15 -61.52
N ASN A 339 20.75 -6.32 -60.45
CA ASN A 339 22.21 -6.53 -60.52
C ASN A 339 22.62 -7.98 -60.20
N PHE A 340 21.71 -8.80 -59.67
CA PHE A 340 21.94 -10.21 -59.37
C PHE A 340 20.66 -11.02 -59.64
N SER A 341 20.78 -12.07 -60.45
CA SER A 341 19.66 -12.91 -60.88
C SER A 341 19.10 -13.78 -59.75
N GLY A 342 18.07 -13.30 -59.05
CA GLY A 342 17.29 -14.07 -58.09
C GLY A 342 16.46 -13.21 -57.13
N HIS A 343 15.34 -13.75 -56.65
CA HIS A 343 14.58 -13.16 -55.55
C HIS A 343 15.43 -13.12 -54.27
N ARG A 344 15.38 -12.01 -53.53
CA ARG A 344 15.98 -11.93 -52.18
C ARG A 344 15.00 -11.32 -51.20
N ASN A 345 14.96 -11.90 -49.99
CA ASN A 345 14.31 -11.29 -48.85
C ASN A 345 15.10 -10.04 -48.44
N LEU A 346 14.42 -8.90 -48.38
CA LEU A 346 14.95 -7.65 -47.86
C LEU A 346 14.19 -7.32 -46.59
N TYR A 347 14.85 -7.40 -45.45
CA TYR A 347 14.26 -6.99 -44.17
C TYR A 347 14.37 -5.49 -44.03
N LYS A 348 13.35 -4.87 -43.43
CA LYS A 348 13.23 -3.42 -43.32
C LYS A 348 12.73 -3.02 -41.95
N LEU A 349 13.50 -2.20 -41.24
CA LEU A 349 13.15 -1.67 -39.94
C LEU A 349 12.79 -0.18 -40.07
N THR A 350 11.64 0.20 -39.54
CA THR A 350 11.22 1.62 -39.47
C THR A 350 11.43 2.14 -38.04
N LEU A 351 12.21 3.21 -37.92
CA LEU A 351 12.48 3.87 -36.65
C LEU A 351 11.33 4.87 -36.33
N ILE A 352 11.04 5.13 -35.06
CA ILE A 352 9.96 6.06 -34.65
C ILE A 352 10.54 7.50 -34.64
N PRO A 353 10.17 8.39 -35.58
CA PRO A 353 10.87 9.68 -35.77
C PRO A 353 10.96 10.57 -34.53
N ALA A 354 9.91 10.58 -33.69
CA ALA A 354 9.86 11.33 -32.42
C ALA A 354 10.97 10.96 -31.41
N THR A 355 11.54 9.75 -31.53
CA THR A 355 12.58 9.23 -30.63
C THR A 355 13.98 9.35 -31.22
N ILE A 356 14.10 9.77 -32.48
CA ILE A 356 15.39 9.92 -33.16
C ILE A 356 15.92 11.34 -32.89
N PRO A 357 17.16 11.50 -32.40
CA PRO A 357 17.74 12.82 -32.17
C PRO A 357 18.19 13.42 -33.52
N HIS A 358 18.10 14.74 -33.67
CA HIS A 358 18.43 15.40 -34.94
C HIS A 358 19.82 15.08 -35.49
N ASN A 359 20.81 14.89 -34.60
CA ASN A 359 22.19 14.57 -34.96
C ASN A 359 22.46 13.08 -35.27
N PHE A 360 21.42 12.25 -35.40
CA PHE A 360 21.55 10.84 -35.80
C PHE A 360 21.96 10.65 -37.27
N PHE A 361 21.61 11.61 -38.14
CA PHE A 361 21.84 11.50 -39.58
C PHE A 361 23.14 12.17 -39.98
N ILE A 362 24.07 11.39 -40.53
CA ILE A 362 25.37 11.90 -40.97
C ILE A 362 25.28 12.52 -42.37
N LEU A 363 24.66 11.82 -43.34
CA LEU A 363 24.56 12.33 -44.72
C LEU A 363 23.58 13.51 -44.79
N GLN A 364 23.97 14.59 -45.47
CA GLN A 364 23.16 15.81 -45.58
C GLN A 364 21.76 15.52 -46.13
N LYS A 365 21.65 14.75 -47.20
CA LYS A 365 20.39 14.24 -47.79
C LYS A 365 19.45 13.55 -46.78
N HIS A 366 20.00 12.92 -45.73
CA HIS A 366 19.20 12.30 -44.67
C HIS A 366 18.74 13.34 -43.63
N GLN A 367 19.56 14.34 -43.31
CA GLN A 367 19.15 15.50 -42.50
C GLN A 367 18.05 16.30 -43.21
N ASP A 368 18.24 16.66 -44.49
CA ASP A 368 17.32 17.49 -45.29
C ASP A 368 15.92 16.86 -45.42
N ASN A 369 15.87 15.53 -45.58
CA ASN A 369 14.62 14.77 -45.64
C ASN A 369 14.03 14.47 -44.24
N PHE A 370 14.80 14.57 -43.15
CA PHE A 370 14.35 14.19 -41.82
C PHE A 370 13.46 15.26 -41.18
N LYS A 371 12.16 15.01 -41.21
CA LYS A 371 11.15 15.79 -40.51
C LYS A 371 10.85 15.09 -39.19
N GLN A 372 11.37 15.61 -38.07
CA GLN A 372 11.09 15.05 -36.75
C GLN A 372 9.61 15.23 -36.42
N ASN A 373 8.82 14.18 -36.62
CA ASN A 373 7.43 14.14 -36.19
C ASN A 373 7.39 13.80 -34.69
N THR A 374 7.03 14.77 -33.86
CA THR A 374 6.93 14.65 -32.39
C THR A 374 5.81 13.73 -31.91
N THR A 375 4.84 13.39 -32.78
CA THR A 375 3.70 12.53 -32.41
C THR A 375 4.09 11.06 -32.47
N LEU A 376 4.56 10.53 -31.33
CA LEU A 376 4.58 9.08 -31.12
C LEU A 376 3.16 8.51 -31.22
N ARG A 377 3.02 7.38 -31.92
CA ARG A 377 1.79 6.59 -31.90
C ARG A 377 1.93 5.48 -30.88
N TYR A 378 1.01 5.44 -29.94
CA TYR A 378 0.90 4.44 -28.88
C TYR A 378 0.65 3.03 -29.44
N TRP A 379 1.00 2.01 -28.66
CA TRP A 379 0.28 0.74 -28.75
C TRP A 379 -1.18 1.02 -28.42
N HIS A 380 -2.11 0.52 -29.22
CA HIS A 380 -3.51 0.39 -28.83
C HIS A 380 -3.88 -1.07 -28.75
N VAL A 381 -4.64 -1.44 -27.74
CA VAL A 381 -5.28 -2.74 -27.62
C VAL A 381 -6.14 -2.97 -28.86
N LYS A 382 -6.03 -4.17 -29.43
CA LYS A 382 -6.82 -4.66 -30.55
C LYS A 382 -7.74 -5.78 -30.08
N ASP A 383 -7.23 -6.71 -29.29
CA ASP A 383 -7.98 -7.86 -28.76
C ASP A 383 -7.45 -8.25 -27.38
N ILE A 384 -8.31 -8.85 -26.55
CA ILE A 384 -7.99 -9.40 -25.23
C ILE A 384 -8.58 -10.80 -25.17
N LYS A 385 -7.77 -11.78 -25.54
CA LYS A 385 -8.22 -13.16 -25.64
C LYS A 385 -7.89 -13.94 -24.39
N GLU A 386 -8.90 -14.42 -23.68
CA GLU A 386 -8.68 -15.43 -22.64
C GLU A 386 -8.16 -16.72 -23.29
N THR A 387 -7.03 -17.25 -22.82
CA THR A 387 -6.50 -18.53 -23.29
C THR A 387 -6.99 -19.68 -22.41
N THR A 388 -6.97 -20.90 -22.94
CA THR A 388 -7.14 -22.13 -22.14
C THR A 388 -5.84 -22.58 -21.46
N THR A 389 -4.71 -21.90 -21.72
CA THR A 389 -3.40 -22.24 -21.16
C THR A 389 -3.16 -21.61 -19.80
N GLN A 390 -2.60 -22.41 -18.89
CA GLN A 390 -1.96 -21.92 -17.67
C GLN A 390 -0.47 -22.17 -17.79
N GLU A 391 0.35 -21.16 -17.49
CA GLU A 391 1.81 -21.23 -17.63
C GLU A 391 2.48 -20.59 -16.41
N PRO A 392 3.75 -20.97 -16.12
CA PRO A 392 4.58 -20.22 -15.18
C PRO A 392 4.57 -18.72 -15.50
N VAL A 393 4.29 -17.92 -14.48
CA VAL A 393 4.31 -16.47 -14.52
C VAL A 393 5.48 -15.91 -13.71
N TYR A 394 6.01 -14.79 -14.16
CA TYR A 394 7.27 -14.19 -13.77
C TYR A 394 7.10 -12.69 -13.58
N CYS A 395 8.04 -12.02 -12.93
CA CYS A 395 8.04 -10.56 -12.77
C CYS A 395 9.45 -10.04 -12.48
N VAL A 396 9.69 -8.75 -12.71
CA VAL A 396 10.91 -8.06 -12.31
C VAL A 396 10.63 -7.23 -11.05
N GLN A 397 11.40 -7.43 -9.98
CA GLN A 397 11.18 -6.70 -8.73
C GLN A 397 11.96 -5.39 -8.71
N VAL A 398 11.31 -4.28 -9.07
CA VAL A 398 11.89 -2.92 -9.09
C VAL A 398 11.78 -2.22 -7.73
N PRO A 399 12.89 -1.94 -7.03
CA PRO A 399 12.85 -1.12 -5.81
C PRO A 399 12.40 0.32 -6.10
N LYS A 400 11.80 0.96 -5.10
CA LYS A 400 11.39 2.39 -5.04
C LYS A 400 10.28 2.84 -6.00
N LYS A 401 10.11 2.20 -7.16
CA LYS A 401 9.06 2.59 -8.12
C LYS A 401 8.18 1.42 -8.57
N GLU A 402 8.52 0.17 -8.22
CA GLU A 402 7.88 -1.10 -8.68
C GLU A 402 7.55 -1.22 -10.18
N SER A 403 7.93 -0.24 -11.01
CA SER A 403 7.54 -0.12 -12.41
C SER A 403 8.69 -0.44 -13.33
N PHE A 404 8.45 -1.35 -14.28
CA PHE A 404 9.42 -1.69 -15.30
C PHE A 404 8.79 -1.73 -16.68
N THR A 405 9.62 -1.37 -17.65
CA THR A 405 9.29 -1.45 -19.05
C THR A 405 9.50 -2.91 -19.48
N LEU A 406 8.41 -3.58 -19.83
CA LEU A 406 8.44 -4.71 -20.75
C LEU A 406 9.20 -4.31 -22.05
N GLU A 407 9.03 -5.08 -23.11
CA GLU A 407 8.68 -4.45 -24.37
C GLU A 407 7.26 -3.74 -24.19
N ASP A 408 7.17 -2.74 -23.23
CA ASP A 408 6.13 -1.74 -22.69
C ASP A 408 5.22 -1.86 -21.34
N GLY A 409 5.73 -1.56 -20.08
CA GLY A 409 5.25 -0.76 -18.82
C GLY A 409 4.04 -0.91 -17.75
N ILE A 410 4.21 -1.16 -16.39
CA ILE A 410 3.14 -1.31 -15.25
C ILE A 410 3.46 -0.88 -13.71
N PHE A 411 2.51 -0.73 -12.69
CA PHE A 411 2.67 -0.30 -11.19
C PHE A 411 1.52 -0.55 -10.07
N THR A 412 1.66 -0.26 -8.69
CA THR A 412 0.72 0.30 -7.55
C THR A 412 0.82 -0.10 -5.99
N LEU A 413 0.07 0.52 -4.98
CA LEU A 413 0.46 0.89 -3.51
C LEU A 413 -0.37 0.48 -2.16
N ASN A 414 -0.03 0.99 -0.89
CA ASN A 414 -0.09 0.30 0.49
C ASN A 414 -0.79 0.87 1.86
N CYS A 415 -0.20 0.82 3.11
CA CYS A 415 -0.76 1.01 4.52
C CYS A 415 0.22 1.01 5.80
N ALA A 416 0.69 2.10 6.50
CA ALA A 416 1.74 2.04 7.63
C ALA A 416 1.94 3.27 8.63
N PHE A 417 2.94 3.30 9.57
CA PHE A 417 3.38 4.42 10.53
C PHE A 417 4.58 5.25 10.02
N ILE A 418 4.76 6.53 10.44
CA ILE A 418 5.87 7.42 10.00
C ILE A 418 6.45 8.36 11.07
N SER A 419 7.75 8.69 11.02
CA SER A 419 8.39 9.75 11.85
C SER A 419 8.62 11.02 11.03
N THR A 420 8.66 12.20 11.65
CA THR A 420 9.00 13.47 10.96
C THR A 420 10.43 13.96 11.22
N ALA A 421 11.26 13.21 11.96
CA ALA A 421 12.63 13.61 12.30
C ALA A 421 13.49 13.99 11.08
N ASP A 422 13.32 13.30 9.95
CA ASP A 422 14.10 13.51 8.71
C ASP A 422 13.42 14.50 7.71
N ILE A 423 12.40 15.27 8.14
CA ILE A 423 11.62 16.22 7.30
C ILE A 423 12.50 17.21 6.50
N LYS A 424 13.70 17.52 6.97
CA LYS A 424 14.65 18.41 6.26
C LYS A 424 15.17 17.81 4.95
N SER A 425 15.21 16.49 4.84
CA SER A 425 15.61 15.72 3.66
C SER A 425 14.43 15.01 2.97
N GLU A 426 13.39 14.66 3.74
CA GLU A 426 12.19 13.96 3.23
C GLU A 426 11.08 14.93 2.79
N LEU A 427 11.14 16.22 3.19
CA LEU A 427 10.20 17.29 2.84
C LEU A 427 8.71 16.90 3.03
N ALA A 428 7.96 16.70 1.94
CA ALA A 428 6.55 16.33 2.01
C ALA A 428 6.32 14.83 2.25
N GLN A 429 7.33 13.98 2.07
CA GLN A 429 7.21 12.51 2.10
C GLN A 429 6.51 11.95 3.35
N PRO A 430 6.68 12.47 4.59
CA PRO A 430 5.92 11.98 5.73
C PRO A 430 4.41 12.24 5.64
N PHE A 431 4.02 13.42 5.12
CA PHE A 431 2.64 13.82 4.91
C PHE A 431 2.01 13.06 3.73
N ALA A 432 2.77 12.92 2.64
CA ALA A 432 2.39 12.16 1.46
C ALA A 432 2.12 10.68 1.81
N PHE A 433 2.99 10.08 2.60
CA PHE A 433 2.82 8.73 3.12
C PHE A 433 1.58 8.61 4.01
N LEU A 434 1.34 9.55 4.93
CA LEU A 434 0.14 9.53 5.77
C LEU A 434 -1.14 9.59 4.91
N MET A 435 -1.16 10.45 3.91
CA MET A 435 -2.29 10.61 2.98
C MET A 435 -2.51 9.35 2.13
N ASP A 436 -1.46 8.84 1.49
CA ASP A 436 -1.47 7.62 0.67
C ASP A 436 -1.94 6.41 1.47
N ALA A 437 -1.38 6.24 2.67
CA ALA A 437 -1.79 5.25 3.63
C ALA A 437 -3.26 5.41 4.01
N SER A 438 -3.67 6.53 4.61
CA SER A 438 -5.03 6.69 5.15
C SER A 438 -6.11 6.53 4.07
N MET A 439 -5.86 6.95 2.82
CA MET A 439 -6.77 6.71 1.68
C MET A 439 -6.91 5.22 1.26
N LEU A 440 -6.04 4.33 1.75
CA LEU A 440 -6.12 2.87 1.60
C LEU A 440 -6.77 2.19 2.83
N GLY A 441 -7.48 2.96 3.68
CA GLY A 441 -8.23 2.44 4.83
C GLY A 441 -7.35 2.10 6.03
N VAL A 442 -6.53 3.07 6.45
CA VAL A 442 -5.37 2.86 7.32
C VAL A 442 -5.37 3.86 8.47
N GLY A 443 -4.86 3.42 9.61
CA GLY A 443 -4.50 4.32 10.70
C GLY A 443 -2.98 4.52 10.73
N VAL A 444 -2.54 5.78 10.78
CA VAL A 444 -1.15 6.20 10.72
C VAL A 444 -0.81 6.92 12.02
N GLY A 445 0.16 6.41 12.78
CA GLY A 445 0.77 7.20 13.85
C GLY A 445 1.90 8.05 13.27
N PHE A 446 2.11 9.24 13.85
CA PHE A 446 3.22 10.12 13.49
C PHE A 446 3.79 10.88 14.69
N ASP A 447 4.98 11.45 14.54
CA ASP A 447 5.62 12.28 15.57
C ASP A 447 5.90 13.70 15.09
N THR A 448 6.19 14.62 16.01
CA THR A 448 6.51 16.03 15.72
C THR A 448 8.00 16.35 15.76
N LYS A 449 8.88 15.34 15.62
CA LYS A 449 10.35 15.51 15.74
C LYS A 449 10.98 16.35 14.63
N GLY A 450 10.25 16.60 13.55
CA GLY A 450 10.61 17.57 12.51
C GLY A 450 10.46 19.05 12.91
N ALA A 451 9.86 19.35 14.08
CA ALA A 451 9.69 20.73 14.54
C ALA A 451 11.06 21.41 14.71
N GLY A 452 11.17 22.66 14.25
CA GLY A 452 12.43 23.41 14.23
C GLY A 452 13.42 23.02 13.12
N ALA A 453 13.28 21.87 12.46
CA ALA A 453 14.30 21.32 11.57
C ALA A 453 14.44 22.04 10.20
N ILE A 454 13.37 22.71 9.75
CA ILE A 454 13.31 23.43 8.47
C ILE A 454 12.58 24.77 8.63
N VAL A 455 13.10 25.81 7.96
CA VAL A 455 12.46 27.13 7.86
C VAL A 455 11.50 27.13 6.67
N VAL A 456 10.23 27.48 6.90
CA VAL A 456 9.23 27.60 5.82
C VAL A 456 9.52 28.88 5.05
N LYS A 457 9.69 28.78 3.72
CA LYS A 457 10.07 29.94 2.89
C LYS A 457 8.87 30.66 2.28
N GLY A 458 7.75 29.96 2.14
CA GLY A 458 6.60 30.45 1.38
C GLY A 458 6.88 30.53 -0.12
N CYS A 459 5.87 30.92 -0.89
CA CYS A 459 5.98 31.04 -2.34
C CYS A 459 5.88 32.51 -2.77
N THR A 460 6.67 32.93 -3.76
CA THR A 460 6.71 34.33 -4.26
C THR A 460 6.16 34.50 -5.69
N GLN A 461 5.89 33.39 -6.38
CA GLN A 461 5.38 33.36 -7.75
C GLN A 461 4.43 32.17 -7.90
N ASN A 462 3.44 32.25 -8.78
CA ASN A 462 2.56 31.12 -9.11
C ASN A 462 3.18 30.25 -10.19
N ALA A 463 3.01 28.93 -10.06
CA ALA A 463 3.33 27.96 -11.10
C ALA A 463 2.25 27.95 -12.19
N PRO A 464 2.50 27.32 -13.35
CA PRO A 464 1.44 26.92 -14.28
C PRO A 464 0.38 26.06 -13.60
N SER A 465 -0.84 26.03 -14.14
CA SER A 465 -1.93 25.25 -13.54
C SER A 465 -1.72 23.74 -13.68
N TYR A 466 -2.06 23.00 -12.62
CA TYR A 466 -2.00 21.55 -12.54
C TYR A 466 -3.41 20.99 -12.35
N THR A 467 -3.95 20.33 -13.38
CA THR A 467 -5.20 19.57 -13.28
C THR A 467 -4.98 18.29 -12.50
N ILE A 468 -5.66 18.13 -11.37
CA ILE A 468 -5.49 17.00 -10.45
C ILE A 468 -6.20 15.75 -11.00
N PRO A 469 -5.49 14.63 -11.21
CA PRO A 469 -6.11 13.38 -11.67
C PRO A 469 -7.05 12.76 -10.62
N ASP A 470 -8.17 12.19 -11.08
CA ASP A 470 -9.22 11.50 -10.30
C ASP A 470 -8.76 10.15 -9.67
N THR A 471 -7.71 10.21 -8.85
CA THR A 471 -6.97 9.08 -8.27
C THR A 471 -6.45 9.45 -6.88
N ARG A 472 -6.22 8.45 -6.01
CA ARG A 472 -5.54 8.67 -4.71
C ARG A 472 -4.18 9.32 -4.94
N GLU A 473 -3.41 8.75 -5.86
CA GLU A 473 -2.08 9.23 -6.25
C GLU A 473 -2.10 10.71 -6.66
N GLY A 474 -3.10 11.15 -7.43
CA GLY A 474 -3.26 12.56 -7.83
C GLY A 474 -3.51 13.51 -6.65
N TRP A 475 -4.31 13.10 -5.66
CA TRP A 475 -4.55 13.89 -4.44
C TRP A 475 -3.30 13.93 -3.54
N VAL A 476 -2.56 12.82 -3.44
CA VAL A 476 -1.28 12.74 -2.69
C VAL A 476 -0.21 13.61 -3.34
N GLU A 477 -0.09 13.58 -4.66
CA GLU A 477 0.87 14.38 -5.42
C GLU A 477 0.59 15.88 -5.28
N SER A 478 -0.68 16.33 -5.39
CA SER A 478 -1.01 17.75 -5.25
C SER A 478 -0.68 18.30 -3.85
N VAL A 479 -0.95 17.53 -2.79
CA VAL A 479 -0.54 17.87 -1.42
C VAL A 479 0.99 17.89 -1.28
N SER A 480 1.68 16.94 -1.91
CA SER A 480 3.15 16.88 -1.89
C SER A 480 3.77 18.10 -2.57
N MET A 481 3.36 18.41 -3.81
CA MET A 481 3.79 19.60 -4.56
C MET A 481 3.58 20.90 -3.76
N LEU A 482 2.45 21.02 -3.07
CA LEU A 482 2.12 22.20 -2.28
C LEU A 482 3.04 22.37 -1.05
N ILE A 483 3.22 21.30 -0.28
CA ILE A 483 4.08 21.30 0.91
C ILE A 483 5.54 21.55 0.49
N GLU A 484 6.04 20.87 -0.54
CA GLU A 484 7.40 21.09 -1.03
C GLU A 484 7.62 22.51 -1.55
N ALA A 485 6.67 23.11 -2.27
CA ALA A 485 6.82 24.48 -2.74
C ALA A 485 6.96 25.48 -1.58
N MET A 486 6.09 25.37 -0.58
CA MET A 486 6.11 26.23 0.62
C MET A 486 7.36 26.03 1.50
N LEU A 487 7.87 24.81 1.62
CA LEU A 487 9.11 24.51 2.37
C LEU A 487 10.38 24.91 1.60
N THR A 488 10.43 24.70 0.29
CA THR A 488 11.64 24.91 -0.52
C THR A 488 11.77 26.32 -1.10
N GLY A 489 10.68 27.09 -1.17
CA GLY A 489 10.64 28.41 -1.78
C GLY A 489 10.37 28.40 -3.29
N ALA A 490 9.73 27.34 -3.80
CA ALA A 490 9.40 27.19 -5.21
C ALA A 490 8.11 27.97 -5.58
N SER A 491 7.67 27.85 -6.82
CA SER A 491 6.44 28.47 -7.30
C SER A 491 5.19 27.78 -6.74
N MET A 492 4.22 28.56 -6.27
CA MET A 492 2.94 28.12 -5.71
C MET A 492 2.12 27.34 -6.75
N PRO A 493 1.77 26.06 -6.52
CA PRO A 493 0.90 25.31 -7.43
C PRO A 493 -0.48 25.96 -7.60
N VAL A 494 -0.99 25.98 -8.83
CA VAL A 494 -2.34 26.48 -9.14
C VAL A 494 -3.23 25.31 -9.56
N PHE A 495 -3.98 24.77 -8.60
CA PHE A 495 -4.74 23.53 -8.81
C PHE A 495 -6.03 23.74 -9.58
N ASP A 496 -6.22 22.93 -10.62
CA ASP A 496 -7.49 22.70 -11.30
C ASP A 496 -8.08 21.37 -10.83
N TYR A 497 -9.32 21.42 -10.35
CA TYR A 497 -10.03 20.28 -9.75
C TYR A 497 -11.00 19.60 -10.72
N SER A 498 -11.10 20.08 -11.98
CA SER A 498 -12.18 19.76 -12.92
C SER A 498 -12.30 18.29 -13.31
N ASP A 499 -11.22 17.51 -13.24
CA ASP A 499 -11.22 16.08 -13.59
C ASP A 499 -11.70 15.15 -12.46
N ILE A 500 -11.76 15.62 -11.20
CA ILE A 500 -12.13 14.81 -10.03
C ILE A 500 -13.64 14.50 -10.06
N ARG A 501 -14.00 13.22 -9.84
CA ARG A 501 -15.39 12.75 -9.96
C ARG A 501 -16.34 13.43 -8.95
N PRO A 502 -17.55 13.83 -9.38
CA PRO A 502 -18.49 14.57 -8.53
C PRO A 502 -18.97 13.78 -7.32
N ALA A 503 -19.54 14.49 -6.35
CA ALA A 503 -20.18 13.90 -5.18
C ALA A 503 -21.25 12.86 -5.58
N GLY A 504 -21.32 11.74 -4.86
CA GLY A 504 -22.20 10.62 -5.15
C GLY A 504 -21.66 9.59 -6.16
N ALA A 505 -20.57 9.88 -6.90
CA ALA A 505 -20.00 8.93 -7.85
C ALA A 505 -19.31 7.73 -7.14
N PRO A 506 -19.59 6.46 -7.49
CA PRO A 506 -19.06 5.30 -6.76
C PRO A 506 -17.53 5.19 -6.67
N ILE A 507 -17.02 4.80 -5.50
CA ILE A 507 -15.59 4.51 -5.28
C ILE A 507 -15.33 3.00 -5.46
N LYS A 508 -14.62 2.65 -6.54
CA LYS A 508 -14.21 1.27 -6.83
C LYS A 508 -13.06 0.85 -5.90
N GLY A 509 -13.19 -0.30 -5.24
CA GLY A 509 -12.15 -0.87 -4.37
C GLY A 509 -12.63 -1.07 -2.93
N PHE A 510 -12.72 0.03 -2.17
CA PHE A 510 -13.13 0.02 -0.75
C PHE A 510 -14.64 0.23 -0.52
N GLY A 511 -15.38 0.61 -1.56
CA GLY A 511 -16.83 0.86 -1.50
C GLY A 511 -17.21 2.30 -1.13
N GLY A 512 -18.51 2.59 -1.19
CA GLY A 512 -19.06 3.94 -0.98
C GLY A 512 -19.00 4.84 -2.22
N VAL A 513 -19.09 6.15 -1.99
CA VAL A 513 -19.29 7.19 -3.01
C VAL A 513 -18.41 8.42 -2.74
N SER A 514 -17.92 9.07 -3.79
CA SER A 514 -17.13 10.31 -3.74
C SER A 514 -17.88 11.44 -3.04
N ALA A 515 -17.14 12.38 -2.44
CA ALA A 515 -17.64 13.66 -1.97
C ALA A 515 -17.34 14.83 -2.94
N GLY A 516 -16.79 14.53 -4.12
CA GLY A 516 -16.29 15.54 -5.05
C GLY A 516 -14.88 16.03 -4.69
N PHE A 517 -14.45 17.10 -5.36
CA PHE A 517 -13.13 17.70 -5.13
C PHE A 517 -13.05 18.58 -3.88
N LYS A 518 -14.18 19.01 -3.32
CA LYS A 518 -14.21 20.07 -2.30
C LYS A 518 -13.34 19.75 -1.06
N PRO A 519 -13.35 18.51 -0.50
CA PRO A 519 -12.43 18.15 0.58
C PRO A 519 -10.94 18.30 0.25
N LEU A 520 -10.52 18.13 -1.01
CA LEU A 520 -9.14 18.33 -1.44
C LEU A 520 -8.81 19.82 -1.61
N GLN A 521 -9.77 20.63 -2.08
CA GLN A 521 -9.60 22.07 -2.13
C GLN A 521 -9.43 22.65 -0.72
N ASP A 522 -10.31 22.27 0.21
CA ASP A 522 -10.25 22.72 1.60
C ASP A 522 -8.97 22.27 2.31
N LEU A 523 -8.42 21.11 1.91
CA LEU A 523 -7.10 20.65 2.33
C LEU A 523 -5.98 21.57 1.84
N HIS A 524 -5.92 21.89 0.54
CA HIS A 524 -4.90 22.78 0.01
C HIS A 524 -4.97 24.17 0.61
N ASP A 525 -6.18 24.75 0.71
CA ASP A 525 -6.40 26.07 1.31
C ASP A 525 -5.99 26.07 2.81
N GLY A 526 -6.28 24.99 3.52
CA GLY A 526 -5.85 24.76 4.90
C GLY A 526 -4.33 24.60 5.06
N ILE A 527 -3.65 23.86 4.17
CA ILE A 527 -2.19 23.71 4.17
C ILE A 527 -1.51 25.05 3.91
N VAL A 528 -1.98 25.83 2.92
CA VAL A 528 -1.50 27.20 2.64
C VAL A 528 -1.64 28.08 3.87
N THR A 529 -2.83 28.10 4.47
CA THR A 529 -3.13 28.90 5.67
C THR A 529 -2.25 28.50 6.85
N THR A 530 -1.96 27.21 7.02
CA THR A 530 -1.14 26.70 8.12
C THR A 530 0.34 27.01 7.91
N LEU A 531 0.92 26.70 6.74
CA LEU A 531 2.33 26.97 6.44
C LEU A 531 2.65 28.47 6.37
N ASN A 532 1.70 29.32 5.97
CA ASN A 532 1.85 30.79 6.01
C ASN A 532 2.12 31.33 7.43
N ARG A 533 1.68 30.63 8.50
CA ARG A 533 1.98 31.01 9.89
C ARG A 533 3.47 30.96 10.22
N ASN A 534 4.27 30.22 9.44
CA ASN A 534 5.69 29.98 9.66
C ASN A 534 6.61 30.59 8.58
N VAL A 535 6.09 31.42 7.66
CA VAL A 535 6.94 31.98 6.59
C VAL A 535 8.04 32.87 7.15
N GLY A 536 9.29 32.49 6.88
CA GLY A 536 10.49 33.12 7.45
C GLY A 536 10.93 32.56 8.80
N THR A 537 10.19 31.63 9.40
CA THR A 537 10.50 30.99 10.69
C THR A 537 10.55 29.46 10.58
N PRO A 538 11.11 28.74 11.58
CA PRO A 538 11.05 27.29 11.60
C PRO A 538 9.60 26.76 11.65
N ILE A 539 9.37 25.61 11.03
CA ILE A 539 8.10 24.87 11.20
C ILE A 539 7.93 24.48 12.68
N THR A 540 6.79 24.77 13.29
CA THR A 540 6.54 24.45 14.71
C THR A 540 5.81 23.11 14.88
N VAL A 541 5.65 22.70 16.14
CA VAL A 541 4.91 21.48 16.51
C VAL A 541 3.50 21.52 15.92
N ARG A 542 2.76 22.60 16.20
CA ARG A 542 1.39 22.80 15.71
C ARG A 542 1.28 22.66 14.20
N THR A 543 2.18 23.28 13.43
CA THR A 543 2.08 23.27 11.97
C THR A 543 2.28 21.87 11.38
N ILE A 544 3.08 21.00 12.00
CA ILE A 544 3.15 19.58 11.62
C ILE A 544 1.82 18.86 11.91
N VAL A 545 1.26 19.03 13.11
CA VAL A 545 0.01 18.35 13.50
C VAL A 545 -1.20 18.86 12.69
N ASP A 546 -1.29 20.17 12.45
CA ASP A 546 -2.38 20.80 11.71
C ASP A 546 -2.44 20.30 10.26
N ILE A 547 -1.29 20.18 9.56
CA ILE A 547 -1.25 19.61 8.20
C ILE A 547 -1.71 18.15 8.20
N MET A 548 -1.18 17.32 9.11
CA MET A 548 -1.55 15.90 9.20
C MET A 548 -3.05 15.73 9.52
N ASN A 549 -3.59 16.52 10.45
CA ASN A 549 -5.01 16.48 10.81
C ASN A 549 -5.92 16.99 9.69
N LEU A 550 -5.49 18.02 8.93
CA LEU A 550 -6.22 18.47 7.75
C LEU A 550 -6.27 17.38 6.67
N ILE A 551 -5.15 16.66 6.44
CA ILE A 551 -5.11 15.48 5.57
C ILE A 551 -6.13 14.44 6.07
N GLY A 552 -6.12 14.13 7.37
CA GLY A 552 -7.08 13.23 8.00
C GLY A 552 -8.54 13.61 7.74
N LYS A 553 -8.89 14.89 7.96
CA LYS A 553 -10.22 15.46 7.71
C LYS A 553 -10.63 15.27 6.25
N ALA A 554 -9.74 15.59 5.32
CA ALA A 554 -9.99 15.47 3.88
C ALA A 554 -10.16 14.02 3.41
N VAL A 555 -9.43 13.07 4.00
CA VAL A 555 -9.57 11.62 3.72
C VAL A 555 -10.92 11.09 4.22
N VAL A 556 -11.34 11.48 5.42
CA VAL A 556 -12.66 11.11 5.98
C VAL A 556 -13.80 11.73 5.16
N ALA A 557 -13.71 13.02 4.84
CA ALA A 557 -14.67 13.72 4.00
C ALA A 557 -14.71 13.16 2.57
N GLY A 558 -13.56 12.73 2.02
CA GLY A 558 -13.44 11.96 0.77
C GLY A 558 -14.05 10.54 0.81
N ASN A 559 -14.86 10.23 1.82
CA ASN A 559 -15.57 8.96 2.06
C ASN A 559 -14.65 7.75 2.35
N VAL A 560 -13.35 7.94 2.59
CA VAL A 560 -12.54 6.91 3.26
C VAL A 560 -12.78 7.04 4.77
N ARG A 561 -13.92 6.49 5.21
CA ARG A 561 -14.62 6.79 6.49
C ARG A 561 -13.83 6.60 7.79
N ARG A 562 -12.59 6.09 7.73
CA ARG A 562 -11.63 6.14 8.83
C ARG A 562 -10.20 6.28 8.28
N THR A 563 -9.68 7.51 8.27
CA THR A 563 -8.34 7.74 8.84
C THR A 563 -8.41 7.39 10.33
N ALA A 564 -7.26 7.13 10.95
CA ALA A 564 -7.14 7.14 12.39
C ALA A 564 -5.72 7.57 12.72
N GLU A 565 -5.55 8.66 13.46
CA GLU A 565 -4.23 9.21 13.75
C GLU A 565 -3.90 9.13 15.24
N ILE A 566 -2.61 8.98 15.55
CA ILE A 566 -2.05 9.39 16.83
C ILE A 566 -0.84 10.25 16.54
N VAL A 567 -0.75 11.39 17.24
CA VAL A 567 0.46 12.22 17.24
C VAL A 567 1.24 11.99 18.53
N PHE A 568 2.57 11.92 18.40
CA PHE A 568 3.51 11.95 19.52
C PHE A 568 4.35 13.23 19.48
N GLY A 569 4.52 13.88 20.63
CA GLY A 569 5.30 15.12 20.75
C GLY A 569 5.76 15.39 22.18
N GLU A 570 6.67 16.36 22.33
CA GLU A 570 7.23 16.71 23.64
C GLU A 570 6.21 17.52 24.49
N PRO A 571 6.24 17.44 25.83
CA PRO A 571 5.27 18.04 26.75
C PRO A 571 5.41 19.58 26.91
N THR A 572 5.48 20.29 25.79
CA THR A 572 5.48 21.77 25.72
C THR A 572 4.07 22.33 25.75
N ASP A 573 3.88 23.58 26.18
CA ASP A 573 2.55 24.23 26.15
C ASP A 573 1.96 24.27 24.73
N GLU A 574 2.78 24.47 23.68
CA GLU A 574 2.31 24.40 22.27
C GLU A 574 1.65 23.05 21.96
N TYR A 575 2.22 21.96 22.46
CA TYR A 575 1.70 20.61 22.26
C TYR A 575 0.49 20.29 23.15
N LEU A 576 0.58 20.64 24.44
CA LEU A 576 -0.47 20.37 25.42
C LEU A 576 -1.78 21.10 25.10
N ASP A 577 -1.69 22.34 24.58
CA ASP A 577 -2.88 23.12 24.21
C ASP A 577 -3.41 22.82 22.79
N LEU A 578 -2.87 21.86 22.03
CA LEU A 578 -3.39 21.48 20.70
C LEU A 578 -4.87 21.07 20.72
N LYS A 579 -5.36 20.44 21.79
CA LYS A 579 -6.79 20.12 21.97
C LYS A 579 -7.51 21.04 22.95
N ASN A 580 -6.88 22.13 23.36
CA ASN A 580 -7.49 23.20 24.16
C ASN A 580 -8.15 24.22 23.21
N TYR A 581 -9.39 23.97 22.81
CA TYR A 581 -10.11 24.83 21.86
C TYR A 581 -10.47 26.23 22.40
N ASN A 582 -10.18 26.54 23.68
CA ASN A 582 -10.23 27.92 24.18
C ASN A 582 -8.97 28.73 23.76
N VAL A 583 -7.84 28.05 23.57
CA VAL A 583 -6.57 28.63 23.09
C VAL A 583 -6.47 28.50 21.56
N ASN A 584 -6.92 27.36 21.02
CA ASN A 584 -6.81 26.99 19.62
C ASN A 584 -8.19 26.67 19.00
N PRO A 585 -9.14 27.63 18.95
CA PRO A 585 -10.52 27.39 18.53
C PRO A 585 -10.64 26.89 17.09
N ASP A 586 -9.74 27.30 16.19
CA ASP A 586 -9.70 26.82 14.81
C ASP A 586 -9.39 25.32 14.71
N ARG A 587 -8.73 24.73 15.71
CA ARG A 587 -8.46 23.29 15.75
C ARG A 587 -9.69 22.45 16.08
N ALA A 588 -10.82 23.03 16.49
CA ALA A 588 -12.06 22.29 16.66
C ALA A 588 -12.55 21.67 15.33
N ASP A 589 -12.24 22.30 14.20
CA ASP A 589 -12.68 21.88 12.87
C ASP A 589 -11.98 20.62 12.33
N TYR A 590 -10.76 20.31 12.81
CA TYR A 590 -9.90 19.25 12.25
C TYR A 590 -9.07 18.48 13.28
N GLY A 591 -8.74 19.07 14.43
CA GLY A 591 -7.91 18.46 15.47
C GLY A 591 -8.54 17.30 16.25
N TRP A 592 -9.67 16.78 15.77
CA TRP A 592 -10.34 15.57 16.24
C TRP A 592 -9.86 14.30 15.50
N THR A 593 -9.11 14.41 14.41
CA THR A 593 -8.68 13.26 13.59
C THR A 593 -7.57 12.43 14.24
N SER A 594 -6.72 13.06 15.05
CA SER A 594 -5.73 12.41 15.89
C SER A 594 -6.11 12.40 17.36
N ASN A 595 -5.66 11.39 18.09
CA ASN A 595 -5.42 11.50 19.53
C ASN A 595 -3.98 11.98 19.77
N ASN A 596 -3.71 12.62 20.91
CA ASN A 596 -2.41 13.22 21.18
C ASN A 596 -1.76 12.50 22.38
N ALA A 597 -0.54 12.01 22.23
CA ALA A 597 0.22 11.44 23.34
C ALA A 597 1.54 12.21 23.54
N ILE A 598 1.90 12.56 24.77
CA ILE A 598 3.26 13.09 25.02
C ILE A 598 4.28 11.95 25.00
N TYR A 599 5.48 12.23 24.48
CA TYR A 599 6.66 11.49 24.88
C TYR A 599 6.93 11.84 26.35
N ALA A 600 6.70 10.88 27.23
CA ALA A 600 6.90 11.04 28.66
C ALA A 600 8.30 10.55 29.05
N GLU A 601 9.06 11.39 29.76
CA GLU A 601 10.36 11.03 30.32
C GLU A 601 10.20 10.33 31.67
N LEU A 602 11.09 9.38 31.99
CA LEU A 602 11.08 8.73 33.31
C LEU A 602 11.54 9.71 34.39
N GLY A 603 10.64 10.04 35.32
CA GLY A 603 10.88 10.99 36.41
C GLY A 603 10.48 12.44 36.12
N MET A 604 9.78 12.72 35.01
CA MET A 604 9.26 14.07 34.73
C MET A 604 8.22 14.53 35.76
N ASP A 605 8.01 15.85 35.84
CA ASP A 605 6.82 16.41 36.48
C ASP A 605 5.59 16.19 35.58
N TYR A 606 4.61 15.45 36.08
CA TYR A 606 3.38 15.13 35.36
C TYR A 606 2.25 16.14 35.62
N GLU A 607 2.35 17.02 36.62
CA GLU A 607 1.21 17.81 37.11
C GLU A 607 0.63 18.72 36.02
N ALA A 608 1.48 19.40 35.26
CA ALA A 608 1.07 20.26 34.16
C ALA A 608 0.32 19.51 33.04
N SER A 609 0.69 18.26 32.76
CA SER A 609 0.04 17.41 31.73
C SER A 609 -1.23 16.75 32.27
N ALA A 610 -1.20 16.28 33.52
CA ALA A 610 -2.35 15.74 34.23
C ALA A 610 -3.47 16.79 34.43
N ALA A 611 -3.11 18.08 34.57
CA ALA A 611 -4.06 19.19 34.59
C ALA A 611 -4.85 19.33 33.28
N ARG A 612 -4.24 19.09 32.11
CA ARG A 612 -4.97 19.04 30.82
C ARG A 612 -5.78 17.75 30.70
N THR A 613 -5.16 16.62 31.06
CA THR A 613 -5.78 15.28 31.02
C THR A 613 -7.10 15.22 31.80
N ARG A 614 -7.19 15.91 32.95
CA ARG A 614 -8.41 16.07 33.77
C ARG A 614 -9.59 16.67 33.01
N ILE A 615 -9.36 17.52 32.01
CA ILE A 615 -10.40 18.29 31.32
C ILE A 615 -11.11 17.46 30.24
N ASN A 616 -10.35 16.71 29.44
CA ASN A 616 -10.85 16.05 28.22
C ASN A 616 -10.23 14.67 27.93
N GLY A 617 -9.37 14.15 28.81
CA GLY A 617 -8.63 12.89 28.60
C GLY A 617 -7.33 13.01 27.81
N GLU A 618 -6.95 14.23 27.40
CA GLU A 618 -5.78 14.49 26.54
C GLU A 618 -4.73 15.36 27.27
N PRO A 619 -3.43 15.10 27.10
CA PRO A 619 -2.85 14.07 26.25
C PRO A 619 -2.88 12.67 26.91
N GLY A 620 -2.71 11.64 26.09
CA GLY A 620 -2.15 10.36 26.55
C GLY A 620 -0.65 10.47 26.85
N PHE A 621 -0.07 9.38 27.35
CA PHE A 621 1.33 9.32 27.78
C PHE A 621 2.01 8.13 27.10
N ALA A 622 3.22 8.32 26.56
CA ALA A 622 4.00 7.29 25.90
C ALA A 622 5.48 7.37 26.31
N TRP A 623 5.94 6.40 27.10
CA TRP A 623 7.33 6.31 27.57
C TRP A 623 8.20 5.64 26.52
N LEU A 624 8.76 6.44 25.60
CA LEU A 624 9.56 5.93 24.49
C LEU A 624 10.77 5.10 24.97
N GLU A 625 11.38 5.48 26.10
CA GLU A 625 12.44 4.69 26.74
C GLU A 625 11.97 3.27 27.11
N ASN A 626 10.76 3.11 27.63
CA ASN A 626 10.20 1.78 27.96
C ASN A 626 9.81 1.00 26.70
N MET A 627 9.31 1.70 25.67
CA MET A 627 8.96 1.11 24.38
C MET A 627 10.18 0.50 23.68
N GLN A 628 11.30 1.22 23.70
CA GLN A 628 12.59 0.81 23.14
C GLN A 628 13.33 -0.21 24.01
N GLY A 629 13.39 0.05 25.32
CA GLY A 629 14.24 -0.66 26.27
C GLY A 629 13.76 -2.04 26.69
N TYR A 630 12.45 -2.35 26.57
CA TYR A 630 11.88 -3.59 27.08
C TYR A 630 11.07 -4.37 26.02
N SER A 631 11.11 -5.69 26.13
CA SER A 631 10.02 -6.59 25.75
C SER A 631 8.90 -6.50 26.79
N ARG A 632 8.57 -7.58 27.52
CA ARG A 632 7.69 -7.47 28.70
C ARG A 632 8.41 -6.77 29.85
N MET A 633 7.67 -6.07 30.70
CA MET A 633 8.25 -5.32 31.84
C MET A 633 8.77 -6.21 32.99
N ASN A 634 8.64 -7.55 32.90
CA ASN A 634 9.27 -8.49 33.84
C ASN A 634 10.65 -9.03 33.38
N ASN A 635 11.06 -8.81 32.12
CA ASN A 635 12.27 -9.44 31.57
C ASN A 635 13.57 -8.59 31.74
N GLY A 636 13.49 -7.42 32.38
CA GLY A 636 14.59 -6.43 32.41
C GLY A 636 14.75 -5.66 31.09
N LYS A 637 15.67 -4.69 31.04
CA LYS A 637 15.99 -3.94 29.82
C LYS A 637 16.73 -4.84 28.84
N ASP A 638 16.09 -5.18 27.72
CA ASP A 638 16.66 -6.02 26.65
C ASP A 638 16.98 -5.23 25.36
N ASN A 639 16.55 -3.97 25.26
CA ASN A 639 16.83 -3.02 24.18
C ASN A 639 16.54 -3.56 22.76
N LYS A 640 15.68 -4.58 22.62
CA LYS A 640 15.37 -5.19 21.31
C LYS A 640 14.74 -4.19 20.34
N ASP A 641 13.95 -3.26 20.86
CA ASP A 641 13.15 -2.29 20.10
C ASP A 641 13.83 -0.91 20.01
N HIS A 642 15.16 -0.81 20.22
CA HIS A 642 15.93 0.45 20.27
C HIS A 642 15.82 1.37 19.04
N ARG A 643 15.21 0.91 17.94
CA ARG A 643 14.96 1.70 16.72
C ARG A 643 13.56 2.31 16.68
N ALA A 644 12.67 1.87 17.56
CA ALA A 644 11.29 2.33 17.59
C ALA A 644 11.21 3.83 17.84
N THR A 645 10.33 4.50 17.11
CA THR A 645 10.13 5.95 17.17
C THR A 645 8.77 6.31 17.75
N GLY A 646 7.77 5.43 17.65
CA GLY A 646 6.42 5.66 18.14
C GLY A 646 5.60 4.37 18.19
N GLY A 647 4.31 4.48 17.91
CA GLY A 647 3.39 3.35 17.81
C GLY A 647 2.23 3.62 16.87
N ASN A 648 1.43 2.60 16.58
CA ASN A 648 0.22 2.75 15.76
C ASN A 648 -0.89 3.52 16.52
N PRO A 649 -1.98 3.97 15.86
CA PRO A 649 -3.01 4.84 16.47
C PRO A 649 -3.72 4.34 17.73
N CYS A 650 -3.75 3.02 17.98
CA CYS A 650 -4.30 2.47 19.22
C CYS A 650 -3.21 2.18 20.28
N LEU A 651 -1.92 2.36 19.96
CA LEU A 651 -0.77 2.20 20.84
C LEU A 651 -0.59 0.77 21.42
N GLU A 652 -1.10 -0.28 20.77
CA GLU A 652 -0.81 -1.68 21.14
C GLU A 652 0.48 -2.23 20.51
N GLN A 653 1.00 -1.58 19.46
CA GLN A 653 2.30 -1.90 18.86
C GLN A 653 3.26 -0.70 18.90
N THR A 654 4.39 -0.91 19.56
CA THR A 654 5.64 -0.16 19.32
C THR A 654 6.06 -0.35 17.86
N LEU A 655 6.45 0.73 17.17
CA LEU A 655 6.83 0.71 15.75
C LEU A 655 8.06 1.60 15.46
N GLU A 656 8.87 1.16 14.50
CA GLU A 656 9.84 2.02 13.81
C GLU A 656 9.14 2.91 12.76
N SER A 657 9.77 4.02 12.39
CA SER A 657 9.40 4.78 11.19
C SER A 657 9.31 3.84 9.98
N TRP A 658 8.24 3.99 9.19
CA TRP A 658 7.83 3.12 8.08
C TRP A 658 7.29 1.73 8.45
N GLU A 659 7.21 1.31 9.72
CA GLU A 659 6.70 -0.02 10.10
C GLU A 659 5.16 -0.14 10.03
N MET A 660 4.65 -1.38 9.89
CA MET A 660 3.20 -1.67 9.90
C MET A 660 2.81 -2.52 11.11
N CYS A 661 1.56 -2.36 11.58
CA CYS A 661 0.98 -3.29 12.53
C CYS A 661 0.60 -4.63 11.86
N CYS A 662 0.79 -5.74 12.59
CA CYS A 662 0.46 -7.09 12.14
C CYS A 662 -0.16 -7.89 13.30
N LEU A 663 -1.48 -7.82 13.39
CA LEU A 663 -2.25 -8.20 14.57
C LEU A 663 -3.03 -9.51 14.37
N VAL A 664 -3.35 -10.16 15.49
CA VAL A 664 -4.30 -11.28 15.62
C VAL A 664 -4.86 -11.24 17.04
N GLU A 665 -6.05 -11.79 17.29
CA GLU A 665 -6.75 -11.60 18.56
C GLU A 665 -7.26 -12.91 19.17
N THR A 666 -7.14 -13.05 20.48
CA THR A 666 -7.42 -14.29 21.23
C THR A 666 -8.26 -13.99 22.46
N PHE A 667 -9.09 -14.95 22.87
CA PHE A 667 -10.13 -14.73 23.88
C PHE A 667 -10.07 -15.81 24.97
N PRO A 668 -9.28 -15.65 26.05
CA PRO A 668 -9.13 -16.67 27.10
C PRO A 668 -10.45 -17.13 27.73
N THR A 669 -11.47 -16.27 27.77
CA THR A 669 -12.82 -16.59 28.24
C THR A 669 -13.53 -17.65 27.38
N ARG A 670 -13.24 -17.73 26.07
CA ARG A 670 -13.77 -18.73 25.11
C ARG A 670 -13.09 -20.10 25.21
N HIS A 671 -12.22 -20.34 26.19
CA HIS A 671 -11.47 -21.59 26.32
C HIS A 671 -11.90 -22.38 27.56
N GLU A 672 -12.03 -23.69 27.40
CA GLU A 672 -12.36 -24.61 28.49
C GLU A 672 -11.22 -24.64 29.52
N SER A 673 -10.00 -24.99 29.06
CA SER A 673 -8.80 -25.13 29.90
C SER A 673 -7.61 -24.31 29.41
N LYS A 674 -6.55 -24.28 30.23
CA LYS A 674 -5.28 -23.60 29.90
C LYS A 674 -4.63 -24.23 28.68
N GLU A 675 -4.63 -25.56 28.60
CA GLU A 675 -4.04 -26.35 27.52
C GLU A 675 -4.72 -26.03 26.17
N ASP A 676 -6.04 -25.83 26.18
CA ASP A 676 -6.80 -25.42 25.01
C ASP A 676 -6.43 -23.99 24.56
N PHE A 677 -6.23 -23.06 25.50
CA PHE A 677 -5.71 -21.72 25.21
C PHE A 677 -4.29 -21.75 24.64
N LEU A 678 -3.35 -22.46 25.28
CA LEU A 678 -1.99 -22.63 24.76
C LEU A 678 -1.99 -23.28 23.36
N ARG A 679 -2.94 -24.19 23.09
CA ARG A 679 -3.11 -24.78 21.75
C ARG A 679 -3.67 -23.78 20.74
N THR A 680 -4.59 -22.88 21.12
CA THR A 680 -5.03 -21.77 20.27
C THR A 680 -3.89 -20.81 19.91
N LEU A 681 -3.03 -20.45 20.86
CA LEU A 681 -1.96 -19.48 20.63
C LEU A 681 -1.01 -19.88 19.49
N LYS A 682 -0.77 -21.18 19.29
CA LYS A 682 -0.05 -21.72 18.11
C LYS A 682 -0.64 -21.22 16.79
N PHE A 683 -1.97 -21.20 16.67
CA PHE A 683 -2.67 -20.88 15.43
C PHE A 683 -2.85 -19.38 15.24
N ALA A 684 -3.11 -18.63 16.33
CA ALA A 684 -3.08 -17.18 16.31
C ALA A 684 -1.69 -16.67 15.88
N TYR A 685 -0.62 -17.13 16.54
CA TYR A 685 0.77 -16.89 16.13
C TYR A 685 0.99 -17.19 14.64
N LEU A 686 0.60 -18.39 14.19
CA LEU A 686 0.87 -18.86 12.84
C LEU A 686 0.15 -18.02 11.78
N TYR A 687 -1.09 -17.59 12.05
CA TYR A 687 -1.79 -16.63 11.20
C TYR A 687 -0.99 -15.31 11.09
N ALA A 688 -0.63 -14.69 12.21
CA ALA A 688 0.06 -13.41 12.19
C ALA A 688 1.44 -13.50 11.53
N LYS A 689 2.24 -14.53 11.84
CA LYS A 689 3.56 -14.74 11.21
C LYS A 689 3.43 -14.93 9.69
N THR A 690 2.38 -15.63 9.24
CA THR A 690 2.08 -15.78 7.80
C THR A 690 1.84 -14.43 7.12
N VAL A 691 1.09 -13.52 7.75
CA VAL A 691 0.84 -12.18 7.19
C VAL A 691 2.15 -11.40 6.99
N THR A 692 3.15 -11.57 7.86
CA THR A 692 4.49 -10.92 7.71
C THR A 692 5.29 -11.40 6.49
N LEU A 693 4.81 -12.40 5.73
CA LEU A 693 5.48 -12.92 4.53
C LEU A 693 5.21 -12.06 3.27
N GLY A 694 4.23 -11.14 3.31
CA GLY A 694 3.92 -10.22 2.21
C GLY A 694 4.85 -9.00 2.10
N GLN A 695 4.80 -8.32 0.93
CA GLN A 695 5.58 -7.12 0.57
C GLN A 695 4.75 -5.94 -0.02
N THR A 696 4.73 -4.83 0.69
CA THR A 696 4.12 -3.54 0.34
C THR A 696 4.71 -2.89 -0.91
N HIS A 697 4.16 -1.76 -1.39
CA HIS A 697 4.89 -0.95 -2.41
C HIS A 697 5.98 -0.07 -1.81
N TRP A 698 5.89 0.30 -0.51
CA TRP A 698 6.90 1.16 0.10
C TRP A 698 8.11 0.29 0.46
N PRO A 699 9.23 0.34 -0.29
CA PRO A 699 10.38 -0.47 0.06
C PRO A 699 10.97 -0.10 1.43
N GLU A 700 10.76 1.13 1.89
CA GLU A 700 11.11 1.61 3.22
C GLU A 700 10.41 0.76 4.30
N THR A 701 9.10 0.52 4.14
CA THR A 701 8.30 -0.37 4.98
C THR A 701 8.71 -1.83 4.83
N ASN A 702 8.90 -2.32 3.60
CA ASN A 702 9.34 -3.71 3.37
C ASN A 702 10.68 -4.01 4.05
N ARG A 703 11.64 -3.09 3.95
CA ARG A 703 12.96 -3.19 4.60
C ARG A 703 12.82 -3.39 6.12
N VAL A 704 11.92 -2.65 6.75
CA VAL A 704 11.65 -2.76 8.20
C VAL A 704 10.93 -4.06 8.52
N MET A 705 9.83 -4.38 7.82
CA MET A 705 9.03 -5.58 8.06
C MET A 705 9.80 -6.88 7.81
N LEU A 706 10.60 -6.97 6.73
CA LEU A 706 11.36 -8.17 6.40
C LEU A 706 12.41 -8.51 7.45
N ARG A 707 12.99 -7.49 8.09
CA ARG A 707 13.95 -7.58 9.20
C ARG A 707 13.25 -7.89 10.52
N ASN A 708 12.19 -7.15 10.86
CA ASN A 708 11.55 -7.21 12.18
C ASN A 708 10.57 -8.38 12.33
N ARG A 709 9.84 -8.73 11.25
CA ARG A 709 8.74 -9.71 11.24
C ARG A 709 7.79 -9.56 12.43
N ARG A 710 7.56 -8.31 12.89
CA ARG A 710 6.80 -7.99 14.09
C ARG A 710 5.38 -8.54 13.99
N ILE A 711 4.88 -9.11 15.08
CA ILE A 711 3.47 -9.48 15.23
C ILE A 711 2.95 -9.04 16.60
N GLY A 712 1.63 -8.91 16.72
CA GLY A 712 0.94 -8.61 17.97
C GLY A 712 -0.20 -9.59 18.20
N CYS A 713 0.06 -10.68 18.91
CA CYS A 713 -0.97 -11.57 19.42
C CYS A 713 -1.67 -10.88 20.61
N SER A 714 -2.89 -10.40 20.38
CA SER A 714 -3.73 -9.69 21.35
C SER A 714 -4.56 -10.63 22.21
N VAL A 715 -4.85 -10.21 23.44
CA VAL A 715 -5.78 -10.86 24.38
C VAL A 715 -6.91 -9.89 24.70
N SER A 716 -8.16 -10.33 24.53
CA SER A 716 -9.38 -9.61 24.87
C SER A 716 -10.27 -10.43 25.80
N GLY A 717 -11.25 -9.79 26.46
CA GLY A 717 -12.07 -10.39 27.52
C GLY A 717 -11.35 -10.47 28.87
N VAL A 718 -10.30 -9.66 29.09
CA VAL A 718 -9.44 -9.74 30.29
C VAL A 718 -10.25 -9.46 31.56
N ALA A 719 -11.04 -8.39 31.59
CA ALA A 719 -11.85 -8.03 32.75
C ALA A 719 -12.85 -9.14 33.12
N GLN A 720 -13.54 -9.71 32.12
CA GLN A 720 -14.43 -10.88 32.33
C GLN A 720 -13.67 -12.10 32.85
N PHE A 721 -12.46 -12.36 32.37
CA PHE A 721 -11.64 -13.46 32.88
C PHE A 721 -11.22 -13.24 34.34
N VAL A 722 -10.85 -12.01 34.72
CA VAL A 722 -10.50 -11.67 36.11
C VAL A 722 -11.70 -11.81 37.04
N THR A 723 -12.91 -11.37 36.64
CA THR A 723 -14.13 -11.63 37.40
C THR A 723 -14.39 -13.13 37.54
N ASN A 724 -14.38 -13.89 36.43
CA ASN A 724 -14.90 -15.26 36.41
C ASN A 724 -13.89 -16.32 36.89
N ARG A 725 -12.58 -16.05 36.84
CA ARG A 725 -11.51 -17.02 37.18
C ARG A 725 -10.39 -16.44 38.06
N GLY A 726 -10.39 -15.13 38.35
CA GLY A 726 -9.41 -14.49 39.22
C GLY A 726 -8.06 -14.16 38.56
N LEU A 727 -7.39 -13.13 39.10
CA LEU A 727 -6.14 -12.59 38.56
C LEU A 727 -4.96 -13.59 38.60
N HIS A 728 -4.94 -14.51 39.58
CA HIS A 728 -3.92 -15.55 39.69
C HIS A 728 -3.95 -16.53 38.51
N VAL A 729 -5.14 -17.03 38.16
CA VAL A 729 -5.31 -17.93 37.01
C VAL A 729 -4.95 -17.21 35.71
N LEU A 730 -5.29 -15.91 35.60
CA LEU A 730 -4.91 -15.11 34.43
C LEU A 730 -3.38 -15.02 34.28
N ARG A 731 -2.63 -14.71 35.35
CA ARG A 731 -1.15 -14.67 35.32
C ARG A 731 -0.60 -15.95 34.68
N ASP A 732 -1.03 -17.09 35.20
CA ASP A 732 -0.50 -18.40 34.83
C ASP A 732 -0.81 -18.76 33.38
N TRP A 733 -1.93 -18.29 32.83
CA TRP A 733 -2.27 -18.45 31.42
C TRP A 733 -1.42 -17.54 30.52
N LEU A 734 -1.15 -16.30 30.95
CA LEU A 734 -0.38 -15.33 30.16
C LEU A 734 1.12 -15.66 30.13
N GLU A 735 1.72 -16.08 31.25
CA GLU A 735 3.16 -16.39 31.29
C GLU A 735 3.49 -17.61 30.42
N ASP A 736 2.77 -18.73 30.57
CA ASP A 736 2.95 -19.91 29.71
C ASP A 736 2.47 -19.66 28.27
N GLY A 737 1.49 -18.78 28.07
CA GLY A 737 1.02 -18.40 26.75
C GLY A 737 2.08 -17.63 25.96
N TYR A 738 2.74 -16.67 26.61
CA TYR A 738 3.89 -15.96 26.05
C TYR A 738 5.03 -16.93 25.74
N ASN A 739 5.38 -17.81 26.68
CA ASN A 739 6.43 -18.83 26.47
C ASN A 739 6.09 -19.76 25.30
N THR A 740 4.82 -20.14 25.15
CA THR A 740 4.31 -20.95 24.02
C THR A 740 4.46 -20.23 22.68
N ILE A 741 4.15 -18.93 22.62
CA ILE A 741 4.35 -18.11 21.41
C ILE A 741 5.85 -18.01 21.07
N GLN A 742 6.72 -17.79 22.06
CA GLN A 742 8.18 -17.73 21.86
C GLN A 742 8.77 -19.06 21.36
N TYR A 743 8.25 -20.20 21.84
CA TYR A 743 8.61 -21.53 21.36
C TYR A 743 8.21 -21.74 19.88
N TRP A 744 6.96 -21.41 19.53
CA TRP A 744 6.52 -21.49 18.13
C TRP A 744 7.25 -20.51 17.23
N ASP A 745 7.63 -19.32 17.72
CA ASP A 745 8.36 -18.36 16.90
C ASP A 745 9.75 -18.82 16.52
N SER A 746 10.46 -19.56 17.37
CA SER A 746 11.72 -20.19 16.93
C SER A 746 11.42 -21.19 15.81
N ILE A 747 10.58 -22.20 16.07
CA ILE A 747 10.33 -23.33 15.16
C ILE A 747 9.81 -22.87 13.78
N TYR A 748 8.87 -21.92 13.74
CA TYR A 748 8.31 -21.46 12.48
C TYR A 748 9.19 -20.44 11.76
N SER A 749 9.97 -19.62 12.46
CA SER A 749 10.94 -18.73 11.79
C SER A 749 12.08 -19.53 11.16
N ASP A 750 12.61 -20.52 11.88
CA ASP A 750 13.64 -21.44 11.40
C ASP A 750 13.14 -22.24 10.19
N TRP A 751 11.91 -22.81 10.27
CA TRP A 751 11.30 -23.56 9.16
C TRP A 751 10.94 -22.69 7.94
N MET A 752 10.58 -21.43 8.14
CA MET A 752 10.30 -20.47 7.06
C MET A 752 11.57 -19.77 6.54
N ALA A 753 12.73 -19.98 7.14
CA ALA A 753 13.98 -19.24 6.87
C ALA A 753 13.80 -17.70 6.92
N VAL A 754 13.10 -17.20 7.94
CA VAL A 754 12.90 -15.76 8.20
C VAL A 754 13.44 -15.37 9.56
N PRO A 755 13.69 -14.08 9.83
CA PRO A 755 13.97 -13.61 11.18
C PRO A 755 12.87 -13.99 12.17
N ARG A 756 13.29 -14.30 13.40
CA ARG A 756 12.41 -14.34 14.57
C ARG A 756 11.74 -12.99 14.76
N SER A 757 10.50 -13.00 15.25
CA SER A 757 9.70 -11.79 15.39
C SER A 757 10.28 -10.92 16.51
N ILE A 758 10.62 -9.66 16.20
CA ILE A 758 11.25 -8.70 17.13
C ILE A 758 10.44 -8.55 18.42
N LYS A 759 9.11 -8.57 18.29
CA LYS A 759 8.06 -8.61 19.30
C LYS A 759 6.89 -9.44 18.78
N THR A 760 6.08 -10.01 19.69
CA THR A 760 5.12 -11.09 19.41
C THR A 760 3.71 -10.91 19.99
N THR A 761 3.54 -10.09 21.02
CA THR A 761 2.33 -10.00 21.85
C THR A 761 1.94 -8.54 22.12
N SER A 762 0.63 -8.28 22.19
CA SER A 762 0.03 -6.97 22.40
C SER A 762 -1.21 -7.12 23.30
N VAL A 763 -1.82 -6.01 23.70
CA VAL A 763 -3.24 -5.99 24.10
C VAL A 763 -3.94 -4.83 23.40
N LYS A 764 -5.04 -5.13 22.70
CA LYS A 764 -5.81 -4.19 21.88
C LYS A 764 -7.28 -4.14 22.30
N PRO A 765 -7.89 -2.95 22.49
CA PRO A 765 -9.34 -2.78 22.61
C PRO A 765 -10.02 -2.88 21.24
N SER A 766 -10.31 -4.10 20.79
CA SER A 766 -10.76 -4.36 19.43
C SER A 766 -12.28 -4.21 19.26
N GLY A 767 -12.78 -2.97 19.31
CA GLY A 767 -14.22 -2.65 19.44
C GLY A 767 -15.21 -3.46 18.58
N THR A 768 -14.94 -3.73 17.30
CA THR A 768 -15.84 -4.57 16.47
C THR A 768 -15.61 -6.07 16.66
N VAL A 769 -14.37 -6.51 16.87
CA VAL A 769 -14.02 -7.94 16.92
C VAL A 769 -14.39 -8.55 18.27
N SER A 770 -14.29 -7.79 19.36
CA SER A 770 -14.72 -8.25 20.68
C SER A 770 -16.25 -8.36 20.78
N LEU A 771 -17.00 -7.49 20.09
CA LEU A 771 -18.46 -7.61 19.94
C LEU A 771 -18.86 -8.87 19.18
N LEU A 772 -18.18 -9.19 18.06
CA LEU A 772 -18.40 -10.46 17.35
C LEU A 772 -18.15 -11.67 18.27
N ALA A 773 -17.11 -11.62 19.09
CA ALA A 773 -16.76 -12.67 20.04
C ALA A 773 -17.53 -12.63 21.38
N GLY A 774 -18.43 -11.66 21.62
CA GLY A 774 -19.22 -11.56 22.86
C GLY A 774 -18.42 -11.19 24.12
N VAL A 775 -17.31 -10.47 24.00
CA VAL A 775 -16.35 -10.21 25.10
C VAL A 775 -15.94 -8.74 25.23
N THR A 776 -15.43 -8.36 26.42
CA THR A 776 -14.94 -7.00 26.65
C THR A 776 -13.65 -6.70 25.87
N PRO A 777 -13.46 -5.46 25.37
CA PRO A 777 -12.34 -5.13 24.49
C PRO A 777 -11.02 -4.95 25.26
N GLY A 778 -10.04 -5.83 25.03
CA GLY A 778 -8.74 -5.78 25.70
C GLY A 778 -8.86 -5.90 27.23
N VAL A 779 -8.32 -4.91 27.96
CA VAL A 779 -8.38 -4.80 29.43
C VAL A 779 -9.65 -4.15 29.99
N HIS A 780 -10.49 -3.55 29.15
CA HIS A 780 -11.48 -2.58 29.65
C HIS A 780 -12.61 -3.24 30.45
N TYR A 781 -12.96 -2.59 31.55
CA TYR A 781 -14.20 -2.83 32.26
C TYR A 781 -15.38 -2.16 31.51
N PRO A 782 -16.58 -2.74 31.59
CA PRO A 782 -17.80 -2.25 30.94
C PRO A 782 -18.48 -1.14 31.76
N GLU A 783 -19.28 -0.28 31.13
CA GLU A 783 -20.06 0.76 31.84
C GLU A 783 -21.20 0.18 32.70
N SER A 784 -21.86 -0.88 32.22
CA SER A 784 -22.98 -1.54 32.92
C SER A 784 -23.03 -3.04 32.65
N ARG A 785 -23.60 -3.81 33.59
CA ARG A 785 -23.94 -5.25 33.47
C ARG A 785 -25.02 -5.50 32.42
N HIS A 786 -25.96 -4.57 32.32
CA HIS A 786 -27.11 -4.59 31.41
C HIS A 786 -27.18 -3.24 30.70
N TYR A 787 -27.17 -3.23 29.37
CA TYR A 787 -27.22 -2.00 28.58
C TYR A 787 -27.84 -2.18 27.20
N ILE A 788 -28.41 -1.12 26.65
CA ILE A 788 -28.74 -1.03 25.23
C ILE A 788 -27.48 -0.61 24.48
N ARG A 789 -27.04 -1.42 23.51
CA ARG A 789 -26.07 -1.07 22.49
C ARG A 789 -26.81 -0.57 21.26
N ARG A 790 -26.65 0.70 20.91
CA ARG A 790 -27.26 1.28 19.70
C ARG A 790 -26.32 1.22 18.50
N ILE A 791 -26.83 0.79 17.34
CA ILE A 791 -26.08 0.84 16.07
C ILE A 791 -26.86 1.63 15.01
N ARG A 792 -26.21 2.64 14.43
CA ARG A 792 -26.72 3.44 13.32
C ARG A 792 -26.54 2.73 11.97
N VAL A 793 -27.60 2.70 11.16
CA VAL A 793 -27.68 2.00 9.87
C VAL A 793 -28.47 2.87 8.89
N ALA A 794 -28.06 2.95 7.61
CA ALA A 794 -28.84 3.70 6.62
C ALA A 794 -30.24 3.09 6.44
N LYS A 795 -31.29 3.92 6.35
CA LYS A 795 -32.70 3.48 6.27
C LYS A 795 -33.02 2.56 5.09
N ASN A 796 -32.20 2.59 4.04
CA ASN A 796 -32.31 1.72 2.86
C ASN A 796 -31.48 0.43 2.95
N SER A 797 -30.92 0.10 4.12
CA SER A 797 -30.12 -1.11 4.31
C SER A 797 -31.01 -2.36 4.37
N PRO A 798 -30.71 -3.42 3.58
CA PRO A 798 -31.49 -4.65 3.61
C PRO A 798 -31.35 -5.41 4.94
N LEU A 799 -30.37 -5.03 5.79
CA LEU A 799 -30.21 -5.57 7.14
C LEU A 799 -31.28 -5.10 8.14
N LEU A 800 -32.10 -4.09 7.83
CA LEU A 800 -33.09 -3.57 8.80
C LEU A 800 -34.30 -4.48 8.97
N GLN A 801 -34.87 -5.00 7.88
CA GLN A 801 -36.08 -5.83 7.95
C GLN A 801 -35.86 -7.12 8.77
N PRO A 802 -34.77 -7.91 8.59
CA PRO A 802 -34.49 -9.09 9.42
C PRO A 802 -34.34 -8.81 10.93
N MET A 803 -34.05 -7.56 11.32
CA MET A 803 -33.95 -7.15 12.72
C MET A 803 -35.32 -6.81 13.30
N ILE A 804 -36.17 -6.12 12.51
CA ILE A 804 -37.57 -5.84 12.84
C ILE A 804 -38.36 -7.15 12.96
N ASP A 805 -38.22 -8.05 11.99
CA ASP A 805 -38.86 -9.37 11.97
C ASP A 805 -38.43 -10.24 13.17
N ALA A 806 -37.21 -10.04 13.66
CA ALA A 806 -36.66 -10.71 14.83
C ALA A 806 -37.01 -10.04 16.17
N GLY A 807 -37.80 -8.96 16.16
CA GLY A 807 -38.31 -8.29 17.37
C GLY A 807 -37.41 -7.19 17.95
N TYR A 808 -36.31 -6.81 17.28
CA TYR A 808 -35.47 -5.70 17.73
C TYR A 808 -36.15 -4.35 17.50
N ARG A 809 -36.07 -3.45 18.48
CA ARG A 809 -36.53 -2.07 18.30
C ARG A 809 -35.63 -1.34 17.30
N VAL A 810 -36.27 -0.76 16.29
CA VAL A 810 -35.66 0.10 15.28
C VAL A 810 -36.38 1.44 15.28
N GLU A 811 -35.64 2.54 15.30
CA GLU A 811 -36.17 3.91 15.30
C GLU A 811 -35.35 4.85 14.41
N ASP A 812 -35.90 6.04 14.12
CA ASP A 812 -35.23 7.06 13.32
C ASP A 812 -34.05 7.72 14.07
N ALA A 813 -32.94 8.01 13.39
CA ALA A 813 -31.81 8.68 14.01
C ALA A 813 -32.08 10.18 14.22
N VAL A 814 -31.92 10.64 15.46
CA VAL A 814 -32.03 12.05 15.82
C VAL A 814 -30.94 12.85 15.09
N GLY A 815 -31.37 13.90 14.38
CA GLY A 815 -30.49 14.75 13.57
C GLY A 815 -30.08 14.20 12.21
N ASP A 816 -30.51 13.00 11.81
CA ASP A 816 -30.13 12.38 10.53
C ASP A 816 -31.31 11.64 9.87
N PRO A 817 -32.00 12.29 8.91
CA PRO A 817 -33.23 11.73 8.31
C PRO A 817 -32.99 10.50 7.44
N TYR A 818 -31.74 10.14 7.12
CA TYR A 818 -31.37 9.02 6.25
C TYR A 818 -30.93 7.76 7.02
N THR A 819 -30.87 7.83 8.35
CA THR A 819 -30.36 6.77 9.22
C THR A 819 -31.43 6.29 10.21
N ALA A 820 -31.44 5.00 10.47
CA ALA A 820 -32.17 4.35 11.55
C ALA A 820 -31.19 3.84 12.61
N VAL A 821 -31.70 3.56 13.80
CA VAL A 821 -30.96 3.08 14.97
C VAL A 821 -31.59 1.77 15.43
N ILE A 822 -30.79 0.72 15.55
CA ILE A 822 -31.21 -0.57 16.10
C ILE A 822 -30.76 -0.62 17.57
N GLU A 823 -31.67 -0.98 18.46
CA GLU A 823 -31.40 -1.18 19.89
C GLU A 823 -31.14 -2.66 20.21
N PHE A 824 -29.90 -3.01 20.52
CA PHE A 824 -29.51 -4.35 20.97
C PHE A 824 -29.43 -4.39 22.50
N PRO A 825 -30.31 -5.10 23.23
CA PRO A 825 -30.12 -5.33 24.66
C PRO A 825 -28.96 -6.31 24.89
N VAL A 826 -27.98 -5.93 25.71
CA VAL A 826 -26.78 -6.71 26.01
C VAL A 826 -26.68 -6.98 27.51
N ASN A 827 -26.36 -8.22 27.87
CA ASN A 827 -25.97 -8.65 29.20
C ASN A 827 -24.59 -9.31 29.11
N ILE A 828 -23.72 -9.00 30.07
CA ILE A 828 -22.32 -9.46 30.12
C ILE A 828 -21.98 -10.26 31.38
N GLY A 829 -22.98 -10.61 32.19
CA GLY A 829 -22.90 -11.36 33.44
C GLY A 829 -23.33 -10.53 34.65
N ASP A 830 -24.12 -11.13 35.55
CA ASP A 830 -24.55 -10.49 36.81
C ASP A 830 -23.37 -10.16 37.73
N ASP A 831 -22.40 -11.07 37.82
CA ASP A 831 -21.17 -10.89 38.62
C ASP A 831 -20.17 -9.91 37.98
N MET A 832 -20.41 -9.48 36.73
CA MET A 832 -19.46 -8.66 35.98
C MET A 832 -19.24 -7.30 36.65
N ARG A 833 -17.99 -7.03 37.05
CA ARG A 833 -17.62 -5.74 37.63
C ARG A 833 -17.65 -4.66 36.55
N VAL A 834 -18.32 -3.56 36.83
CA VAL A 834 -18.46 -2.42 35.91
C VAL A 834 -17.48 -1.30 36.26
N LEU A 835 -17.40 -0.26 35.43
CA LEU A 835 -16.55 0.90 35.66
C LEU A 835 -16.86 1.66 36.96
N ASN A 836 -18.05 1.49 37.54
CA ASN A 836 -18.39 2.00 38.87
C ASN A 836 -18.00 1.08 40.05
N ASP A 837 -17.60 -0.17 39.77
CA ASP A 837 -17.11 -1.12 40.77
C ASP A 837 -15.56 -1.15 40.86
N VAL A 838 -14.86 -0.35 40.04
CA VAL A 838 -13.39 -0.32 39.91
C VAL A 838 -12.88 1.11 39.97
N SER A 839 -11.67 1.31 40.50
CA SER A 839 -10.99 2.61 40.51
C SER A 839 -10.10 2.81 39.29
N MET A 840 -9.71 4.06 39.05
CA MET A 840 -8.63 4.44 38.13
C MET A 840 -7.35 3.64 38.41
N TRP A 841 -6.99 3.49 39.69
CA TRP A 841 -5.82 2.76 40.16
C TRP A 841 -5.87 1.26 39.86
N GLU A 842 -7.05 0.63 39.92
CA GLU A 842 -7.21 -0.79 39.61
C GLU A 842 -7.14 -1.05 38.10
N GLN A 843 -7.74 -0.18 37.29
CA GLN A 843 -7.62 -0.22 35.83
C GLN A 843 -6.15 -0.12 35.39
N LEU A 844 -5.39 0.80 35.99
CA LEU A 844 -3.95 0.93 35.78
C LEU A 844 -3.17 -0.31 36.23
N ALA A 845 -3.52 -0.88 37.40
CA ALA A 845 -2.89 -2.10 37.91
C ALA A 845 -3.09 -3.28 36.94
N LEU A 846 -4.29 -3.41 36.37
CA LEU A 846 -4.60 -4.44 35.37
C LEU A 846 -3.83 -4.22 34.05
N ALA A 847 -3.72 -2.98 33.59
CA ALA A 847 -2.90 -2.65 32.41
C ALA A 847 -1.41 -2.96 32.64
N ALA A 848 -0.86 -2.56 33.79
CA ALA A 848 0.52 -2.84 34.19
C ALA A 848 0.79 -4.34 34.33
N PHE A 849 -0.16 -5.08 34.90
CA PHE A 849 -0.12 -6.55 34.99
C PHE A 849 -0.05 -7.20 33.59
N MET A 850 -0.88 -6.75 32.63
CA MET A 850 -0.83 -7.25 31.25
C MET A 850 0.49 -6.88 30.55
N GLN A 851 1.04 -5.69 30.80
CA GLN A 851 2.32 -5.23 30.23
C GLN A 851 3.53 -5.97 30.85
N LYS A 852 3.37 -6.44 32.08
CA LYS A 852 4.37 -7.24 32.81
C LYS A 852 4.38 -8.69 32.39
N TYR A 853 3.23 -9.34 32.24
CA TYR A 853 3.13 -10.80 32.05
C TYR A 853 2.88 -11.24 30.60
N TRP A 854 2.18 -10.42 29.80
CA TRP A 854 1.82 -10.75 28.42
C TRP A 854 2.60 -9.93 27.38
N ALA A 855 2.32 -8.63 27.27
CA ALA A 855 2.68 -7.86 26.07
C ALA A 855 4.17 -7.48 26.01
N ASP A 856 4.86 -7.91 24.95
CA ASP A 856 6.22 -7.47 24.61
C ASP A 856 6.25 -6.23 23.70
N ASN A 857 5.19 -6.01 22.91
CA ASN A 857 4.83 -4.70 22.36
C ASN A 857 4.24 -3.85 23.50
N GLN A 858 2.95 -3.50 23.45
CA GLN A 858 2.29 -2.60 24.40
C GLN A 858 0.88 -3.05 24.80
N VAL A 859 0.35 -2.45 25.87
CA VAL A 859 -1.05 -2.57 26.32
C VAL A 859 -1.80 -1.28 26.02
N SER A 860 -2.66 -1.33 25.00
CA SER A 860 -3.59 -0.24 24.69
C SER A 860 -4.71 -0.20 25.73
N CYS A 861 -4.78 0.91 26.48
CA CYS A 861 -5.75 1.12 27.54
C CYS A 861 -6.14 2.60 27.70
N THR A 862 -7.43 2.85 27.88
CA THR A 862 -8.01 4.13 28.27
C THR A 862 -8.62 3.98 29.66
N ILE A 863 -8.01 4.64 30.63
CA ILE A 863 -8.33 4.56 32.05
C ILE A 863 -9.42 5.57 32.38
N THR A 864 -10.58 5.08 32.81
CA THR A 864 -11.77 5.91 33.02
C THR A 864 -11.87 6.35 34.48
N PHE A 865 -11.94 7.66 34.75
CA PHE A 865 -11.76 8.24 36.09
C PHE A 865 -12.93 9.16 36.53
N THR A 866 -13.24 9.17 37.83
CA THR A 866 -14.12 10.18 38.46
C THR A 866 -13.36 11.49 38.71
N PRO A 867 -14.03 12.66 38.87
CA PRO A 867 -13.35 13.92 39.17
C PRO A 867 -12.37 13.86 40.35
N THR A 868 -12.71 13.14 41.42
CA THR A 868 -11.86 12.95 42.61
C THR A 868 -10.64 12.04 42.35
N GLU A 869 -10.70 11.17 41.34
CA GLU A 869 -9.55 10.39 40.86
C GLU A 869 -8.69 11.17 39.85
N GLY A 870 -9.28 12.14 39.14
CA GLY A 870 -8.57 13.03 38.22
C GLY A 870 -7.42 13.78 38.91
N GLU A 871 -7.63 14.24 40.14
CA GLU A 871 -6.62 14.86 41.01
C GLU A 871 -5.42 13.95 41.33
N GLN A 872 -5.55 12.64 41.07
CA GLN A 872 -4.53 11.64 41.38
C GLN A 872 -3.72 11.19 40.15
N ILE A 873 -4.06 11.68 38.94
CA ILE A 873 -3.42 11.26 37.67
C ILE A 873 -1.89 11.47 37.69
N ALA A 874 -1.40 12.62 38.17
CA ALA A 874 0.05 12.88 38.25
C ALA A 874 0.77 11.92 39.23
N SER A 875 0.11 11.52 40.31
CA SER A 875 0.63 10.54 41.27
C SER A 875 0.60 9.11 40.70
N ALA A 876 -0.43 8.79 39.92
CA ALA A 876 -0.57 7.52 39.23
C ALA A 876 0.48 7.34 38.13
N LEU A 877 0.70 8.36 37.30
CA LEU A 877 1.77 8.40 36.29
C LEU A 877 3.14 8.18 36.94
N ASN A 878 3.41 8.86 38.06
CA ASN A 878 4.65 8.68 38.83
C ASN A 878 4.92 7.22 39.27
N TYR A 879 3.88 6.43 39.53
CA TYR A 879 4.00 5.02 39.92
C TYR A 879 4.06 4.06 38.73
N TYR A 880 3.28 4.33 37.68
CA TYR A 880 3.13 3.43 36.53
C TYR A 880 4.10 3.70 35.37
N GLN A 881 4.83 4.82 35.37
CA GLN A 881 5.94 5.08 34.43
C GLN A 881 7.02 3.99 34.42
N TYR A 882 7.16 3.19 35.48
CA TYR A 882 8.12 2.07 35.54
C TYR A 882 7.50 0.72 35.14
N GLN A 883 6.23 0.70 34.70
CA GLN A 883 5.42 -0.51 34.53
C GLN A 883 4.58 -0.51 33.24
N LEU A 884 4.36 0.65 32.63
CA LEU A 884 3.63 0.85 31.37
C LEU A 884 4.55 1.42 30.27
N LYS A 885 4.08 1.31 29.02
CA LYS A 885 4.75 1.88 27.84
C LYS A 885 3.95 3.01 27.21
N GLY A 886 2.62 2.93 27.29
CA GLY A 886 1.75 4.08 27.15
C GLY A 886 0.44 3.87 27.89
N VAL A 887 -0.31 4.96 28.06
CA VAL A 887 -1.63 4.99 28.71
C VAL A 887 -2.43 6.22 28.24
N SER A 888 -3.74 6.06 28.10
CA SER A 888 -4.70 7.15 27.90
C SER A 888 -5.63 7.21 29.12
N PHE A 889 -6.22 8.38 29.39
CA PHE A 889 -7.24 8.55 30.42
C PHE A 889 -8.51 9.16 29.80
N LEU A 890 -9.67 8.99 30.45
CA LEU A 890 -10.92 9.63 30.03
C LEU A 890 -11.81 9.95 31.25
N PRO A 891 -12.33 11.19 31.40
CA PRO A 891 -13.24 11.51 32.50
C PRO A 891 -14.59 10.82 32.31
N LYS A 892 -15.18 10.32 33.40
CA LYS A 892 -16.54 9.77 33.41
C LYS A 892 -17.57 10.86 33.10
N LEU A 893 -18.49 10.57 32.17
CA LEU A 893 -19.64 11.42 31.89
C LEU A 893 -20.77 11.09 32.87
N GLU A 894 -21.06 11.99 33.82
CA GLU A 894 -22.02 11.73 34.91
C GLU A 894 -23.50 11.64 34.49
N LYS A 895 -23.84 12.09 33.26
CA LYS A 895 -25.23 12.12 32.76
C LYS A 895 -25.31 11.87 31.26
N ALA A 896 -26.44 11.30 30.84
CA ALA A 896 -26.79 11.15 29.43
C ALA A 896 -26.73 12.50 28.70
N THR A 897 -25.75 12.63 27.81
CA THR A 897 -25.32 13.95 27.29
C THR A 897 -26.08 14.35 26.02
N TYR A 898 -26.64 13.39 25.31
CA TYR A 898 -27.44 13.56 24.09
C TYR A 898 -28.42 12.39 23.88
N PRO A 899 -29.52 12.54 23.12
CA PRO A 899 -30.44 11.45 22.84
C PRO A 899 -29.80 10.35 21.98
N GLN A 900 -30.26 9.10 22.14
CA GLN A 900 -29.76 7.92 21.41
C GLN A 900 -28.26 7.62 21.62
N MET A 901 -27.78 7.73 22.86
CA MET A 901 -26.39 7.36 23.19
C MET A 901 -26.02 5.95 22.68
N PRO A 902 -24.78 5.72 22.19
CA PRO A 902 -24.33 4.42 21.67
C PRO A 902 -24.32 3.29 22.71
N TYR A 903 -24.32 3.65 23.99
CA TYR A 903 -24.52 2.78 25.15
C TYR A 903 -25.50 3.47 26.11
N GLU A 904 -26.47 2.74 26.65
CA GLU A 904 -27.39 3.22 27.68
C GLU A 904 -27.58 2.14 28.74
N ALA A 905 -27.25 2.44 29.99
CA ALA A 905 -27.43 1.49 31.09
C ALA A 905 -28.92 1.28 31.40
N ILE A 906 -29.33 0.02 31.53
CA ILE A 906 -30.71 -0.37 31.88
C ILE A 906 -30.70 -1.31 33.09
N ASP A 907 -31.83 -1.42 33.78
CA ASP A 907 -32.01 -2.44 34.81
C ASP A 907 -32.27 -3.84 34.21
N LYS A 908 -32.15 -4.87 35.07
CA LYS A 908 -32.29 -6.28 34.67
C LYS A 908 -33.71 -6.63 34.22
N ASP A 909 -34.74 -6.02 34.78
CA ASP A 909 -36.13 -6.28 34.39
C ASP A 909 -36.44 -5.68 33.02
N THR A 910 -35.89 -4.51 32.73
CA THR A 910 -35.94 -3.85 31.42
C THR A 910 -35.21 -4.69 30.37
N TYR A 911 -33.99 -5.19 30.67
CA TYR A 911 -33.29 -6.14 29.81
C TYR A 911 -34.13 -7.41 29.54
N ASN A 912 -34.67 -8.04 30.59
CA ASN A 912 -35.49 -9.25 30.48
C ASN A 912 -36.75 -9.01 29.62
N LYS A 913 -37.43 -7.87 29.79
CA LYS A 913 -38.58 -7.47 28.98
C LYS A 913 -38.20 -7.31 27.51
N MET A 914 -37.10 -6.60 27.20
CA MET A 914 -36.63 -6.43 25.82
C MET A 914 -36.30 -7.78 25.16
N VAL A 915 -35.54 -8.64 25.84
CA VAL A 915 -35.14 -9.95 25.28
C VAL A 915 -36.33 -10.90 25.13
N SER A 916 -37.37 -10.80 25.97
CA SER A 916 -38.54 -11.70 25.89
C SER A 916 -39.32 -11.66 24.56
N GLY A 917 -39.18 -10.57 23.79
CA GLY A 917 -39.77 -10.42 22.45
C GLY A 917 -38.79 -10.65 21.29
N ILE A 918 -37.53 -10.97 21.56
CA ILE A 918 -36.46 -11.03 20.56
C ILE A 918 -36.11 -12.48 20.19
N THR A 919 -35.81 -12.69 18.91
CA THR A 919 -35.30 -13.96 18.35
C THR A 919 -34.00 -13.73 17.58
N MET A 920 -33.32 -14.81 17.15
CA MET A 920 -32.11 -14.68 16.34
C MET A 920 -32.45 -14.21 14.90
N PRO A 921 -31.84 -13.13 14.39
CA PRO A 921 -32.19 -12.57 13.09
C PRO A 921 -31.80 -13.48 11.93
N ILE A 922 -32.76 -13.75 11.04
CA ILE A 922 -32.59 -14.61 9.86
C ILE A 922 -32.35 -13.72 8.63
N PHE A 923 -31.07 -13.50 8.31
CA PHE A 923 -30.69 -12.72 7.13
C PHE A 923 -30.88 -13.57 5.86
N ALA A 924 -31.74 -13.11 4.95
CA ALA A 924 -31.99 -13.79 3.68
C ALA A 924 -30.76 -13.78 2.74
N SER A 925 -30.69 -14.76 1.83
CA SER A 925 -29.65 -14.86 0.81
C SER A 925 -29.69 -13.64 -0.12
N GLY A 926 -28.67 -12.77 -0.03
CA GLY A 926 -28.58 -11.53 -0.80
C GLY A 926 -28.91 -10.27 -0.01
N VAL A 927 -29.09 -10.39 1.31
CA VAL A 927 -29.04 -9.22 2.22
C VAL A 927 -27.59 -8.75 2.30
N ASP A 928 -27.27 -7.73 1.52
CA ASP A 928 -25.93 -7.13 1.46
C ASP A 928 -25.53 -6.47 2.78
N GLY A 929 -24.38 -6.89 3.31
CA GLY A 929 -23.62 -6.14 4.29
C GLY A 929 -23.02 -4.90 3.66
N ILE A 930 -23.72 -3.75 3.72
CA ILE A 930 -23.11 -2.47 3.38
C ILE A 930 -22.02 -2.19 4.41
N GLY A 931 -20.78 -2.49 4.02
CA GLY A 931 -19.57 -2.48 4.86
C GLY A 931 -19.48 -1.24 5.75
N GLU A 932 -19.11 -1.46 7.01
CA GLU A 932 -19.41 -0.53 8.10
C GLU A 932 -19.09 0.94 7.83
N LYS A 933 -20.16 1.73 7.75
CA LYS A 933 -20.13 3.18 7.94
C LYS A 933 -19.86 3.45 9.43
N PHE A 934 -18.58 3.59 9.78
CA PHE A 934 -18.16 3.95 11.14
C PHE A 934 -18.15 5.48 11.31
N CYS A 935 -19.04 5.99 12.13
CA CYS A 935 -18.90 7.29 12.78
C CYS A 935 -19.16 7.08 14.27
N ASN A 936 -18.28 7.58 15.12
CA ASN A 936 -18.51 7.76 16.55
C ASN A 936 -17.91 9.12 16.93
N ASN A 937 -18.62 9.87 17.77
CA ASN A 937 -18.42 11.28 18.13
C ASN A 937 -19.17 12.26 17.19
N ASP A 938 -19.53 13.42 17.73
CA ASP A 938 -20.91 13.92 17.59
C ASP A 938 -21.11 15.09 16.61
N VAL A 939 -20.23 15.26 15.60
CA VAL A 939 -20.42 16.27 14.54
C VAL A 939 -20.28 15.67 13.15
N CYS A 940 -21.36 15.73 12.38
CA CYS A 940 -21.36 15.58 10.93
C CYS A 940 -22.28 16.67 10.34
N GLN A 941 -21.70 17.64 9.66
CA GLN A 941 -22.42 18.58 8.79
C GLN A 941 -21.76 18.60 7.41
N ILE A 942 -22.49 19.17 6.44
CA ILE A 942 -22.52 18.80 5.02
C ILE A 942 -21.20 19.03 4.29
#